data_AF-A0A939XSZ9-F1
#
_entry.id   AF-A0A939XSZ9-F1
#
_cell.length_a   1.000
_cell.length_b   1.000
_cell.length_c   1.000
_cell.angle_alpha   90.00
_cell.angle_beta   90.00
_cell.angle_gamma   90.00
#
_symmetry.space_group_name_H-M   'P 1'
#
loop_
_entity.id
_entity.type
_entity.pdbx_description
1 polymer ?
#
loop_
_entity_poly.entity_id
_entity_poly.type
_entity_poly.pdbx_seq_one_letter_code
_entity_poly.pdbx_strand_id
1 'polypeptide(L)'
;LLDGADGFLNMTYEEVLSSCDLGVFPSWYEPWGYTPQESAAWSVPTVTSDLSGFGLWVREHMGGERADNGVAIIQRRQKSYEDTVASLKTCLLEAATQPEDKLAEQRKAVRRMTEGCSWEHFFPYYLESYGQALEKADSRRGSVFAHDFMEDISPRVVAGASSETPVLHSFNAVAPLLAPLRRLRELSRNLWWCWHPGARQLFQDICPATWIEHRHNPVRVLAQASAERLSMLSKDRAYLERLRLVLEDFDAYMNTPPREDLGEYLTPEHPLAYFSTEYGIHESMPIYSGGLGVLSGDHLKSASDLNIPLVGVGLLYKNGYFHQRVDGSGRQIAMYPENDFSMLPVERLLDKKGEPLLIALDLPGRKLFAQPWLVRVGRVRLYLLDTDVQQNTLQDRQTTARLYEADRDCRIRQEMLLGIGGVQLLKLLDIRPCAYHMNEGHSAFLILERIRIIMRDRGLSFAEAGELVRGSCLFTTHTPVDAGNERFSLDLMEKYFSSYSQALGLSWPEFLHLGRLEGHERNVFEMTVLALNYSCKANGVSRLHGEVSRHMWHPGWKGMPVAEVPIGHVTNGVHVASYVGKAMRPLLSEVLGSDWLKIPAGDPAWNAIDNISESALWDARRMQKTSLLEVIRKHLPAMCAKLGVPRSLQKEMASRLNASSLVIGFARRFAPYKRANLIFADPERLQRILSNPECPVILVFAGKAHPADNAGIDIMQEVVRYTCDPRFAGRIFFLEDYNLDISRLLVRG
;
A
#
# COMPACT_ATOMS: atom_id res chain seq x y z
N LEU A 1 -16.68 16.46 20.78
CA LEU A 1 -15.56 17.02 21.58
C LEU A 1 -16.22 17.67 22.79
N LEU A 2 -15.62 17.60 23.98
CA LEU A 2 -16.14 18.27 25.18
C LEU A 2 -15.76 19.76 25.12
N ASP A 3 -16.34 20.48 24.16
CA ASP A 3 -16.01 21.87 23.83
C ASP A 3 -16.97 22.88 24.48
N GLY A 4 -17.81 22.43 25.41
CA GLY A 4 -18.84 23.25 26.05
C GLY A 4 -20.13 23.42 25.23
N ALA A 5 -20.19 22.90 23.99
CA ALA A 5 -21.37 23.02 23.11
C ALA A 5 -21.76 21.68 22.45
N ASP A 6 -21.45 20.57 23.11
CA ASP A 6 -21.62 19.22 22.57
C ASP A 6 -23.06 18.68 22.60
N GLY A 7 -23.99 19.40 23.24
CA GLY A 7 -25.40 19.02 23.35
C GLY A 7 -25.69 17.87 24.31
N PHE A 8 -24.68 17.36 25.03
CA PHE A 8 -24.81 16.26 25.98
C PHE A 8 -24.41 16.67 27.40
N LEU A 9 -23.14 17.04 27.61
CA LEU A 9 -22.67 17.55 28.90
C LEU A 9 -22.68 19.08 28.92
N ASN A 10 -22.49 19.74 27.76
CA ASN A 10 -22.37 21.21 27.64
C ASN A 10 -21.36 21.80 28.64
N MET A 11 -20.27 21.06 28.87
CA MET A 11 -19.16 21.42 29.75
C MET A 11 -17.86 21.31 28.95
N THR A 12 -16.87 22.14 29.27
CA THR A 12 -15.55 22.00 28.66
C THR A 12 -14.86 20.73 29.16
N TYR A 13 -13.82 20.28 28.46
CA TYR A 13 -13.03 19.11 28.86
C TYR A 13 -12.54 19.20 30.32
N GLU A 14 -12.07 20.37 30.74
CA GLU A 14 -11.56 20.61 32.10
C GLU A 14 -12.67 20.57 33.15
N GLU A 15 -13.84 21.11 32.83
CA GLU A 15 -15.02 21.06 33.70
C GLU A 15 -15.52 19.63 33.86
N VAL A 16 -15.58 18.85 32.77
CA VAL A 16 -15.96 17.44 32.82
C VAL A 16 -14.94 16.64 33.63
N LEU A 17 -13.65 16.83 33.37
CA LEU A 17 -12.59 16.11 34.09
C LEU A 17 -12.63 16.41 35.59
N SER A 18 -12.69 17.68 35.99
CA SER A 18 -12.75 18.07 37.41
C SER A 18 -14.05 17.67 38.13
N SER A 19 -15.12 17.39 37.36
CA SER A 19 -16.38 16.85 37.90
C SER A 19 -16.31 15.36 38.22
N CYS A 20 -15.34 14.61 37.70
CA CYS A 20 -15.21 13.18 37.98
C CYS A 20 -14.83 12.92 39.45
N ASP A 21 -15.41 11.87 40.03
CA ASP A 21 -15.07 11.40 41.39
C ASP A 21 -13.81 10.53 41.43
N LEU A 22 -13.50 9.87 40.30
CA LEU A 22 -12.34 9.00 40.15
C LEU A 22 -11.92 8.88 38.66
N GLY A 23 -10.65 9.11 38.37
CA GLY A 23 -10.02 8.77 37.08
C GLY A 23 -9.44 7.36 37.12
N VAL A 24 -9.64 6.55 36.06
CA VAL A 24 -9.26 5.13 36.08
C VAL A 24 -8.43 4.77 34.84
N PHE A 25 -7.12 4.63 35.03
CA PHE A 25 -6.13 4.40 33.96
C PHE A 25 -5.19 3.21 34.28
N PRO A 26 -5.69 1.97 34.42
CA PRO A 26 -4.88 0.79 34.71
C PRO A 26 -4.18 0.26 33.44
N SER A 27 -3.54 1.14 32.68
CA SER A 27 -2.98 0.87 31.36
C SER A 27 -1.84 -0.14 31.39
N TRP A 28 -1.75 -0.98 30.35
CA TRP A 28 -0.65 -1.93 30.13
C TRP A 28 0.59 -1.26 29.51
N TYR A 29 0.37 -0.16 28.79
CA TYR A 29 1.42 0.56 28.08
C TYR A 29 1.15 2.06 28.11
N GLU A 30 1.85 2.77 29.00
CA GLU A 30 1.95 4.23 29.04
C GLU A 30 3.39 4.59 29.44
N PRO A 31 4.23 5.14 28.53
CA PRO A 31 5.65 5.40 28.83
C PRO A 31 5.84 6.27 30.08
N TRP A 32 5.02 7.31 30.21
CA TRP A 32 4.93 8.13 31.42
C TRP A 32 3.56 7.99 32.07
N GLY A 33 2.47 8.24 31.36
CA GLY A 33 1.12 8.26 31.95
C GLY A 33 0.65 9.69 32.16
N TYR A 34 0.59 10.43 31.06
CA TYR A 34 0.13 11.82 31.06
C TYR A 34 -1.35 11.93 31.43
N THR A 35 -2.19 10.99 31.01
CA THR A 35 -3.62 10.99 31.33
C THR A 35 -3.90 10.81 32.83
N PRO A 36 -3.31 9.82 33.54
CA PRO A 36 -3.46 9.75 34.98
C PRO A 36 -2.83 10.95 35.70
N GLN A 37 -1.72 11.49 35.21
CA GLN A 37 -1.15 12.72 35.78
C GLN A 37 -2.09 13.93 35.60
N GLU A 38 -2.68 14.10 34.42
CA GLU A 38 -3.60 15.20 34.11
C GLU A 38 -4.85 15.13 34.98
N SER A 39 -5.46 13.95 35.09
CA SER A 39 -6.57 13.68 36.00
C SER A 39 -6.22 14.08 37.44
N ALA A 40 -5.07 13.62 37.94
CA ALA A 40 -4.57 13.96 39.25
C ALA A 40 -4.32 15.48 39.42
N ALA A 41 -3.81 16.14 38.39
CA ALA A 41 -3.54 17.58 38.39
C ALA A 41 -4.83 18.39 38.49
N TRP A 42 -5.93 17.92 37.90
CA TRP A 42 -7.26 18.51 38.04
C TRP A 42 -7.97 18.15 39.35
N SER A 43 -7.20 17.73 40.36
CA SER A 43 -7.67 17.36 41.70
C SER A 43 -8.60 16.14 41.72
N VAL A 44 -8.52 15.26 40.72
CA VAL A 44 -9.34 14.04 40.65
C VAL A 44 -8.55 12.87 41.23
N PRO A 45 -9.08 12.15 42.23
CA PRO A 45 -8.47 10.90 42.68
C PRO A 45 -8.27 9.95 41.50
N THR A 46 -7.12 9.30 41.41
CA THR A 46 -6.72 8.64 40.17
C THR A 46 -6.16 7.23 40.40
N VAL A 47 -6.64 6.26 39.64
CA VAL A 47 -6.07 4.91 39.57
C VAL A 47 -5.10 4.85 38.38
N THR A 48 -3.87 4.40 38.64
CA THR A 48 -2.83 4.15 37.62
C THR A 48 -2.23 2.76 37.82
N SER A 49 -1.17 2.41 37.08
CA SER A 49 -0.47 1.13 37.20
C SER A 49 1.04 1.28 37.43
N ASP A 50 1.66 0.21 37.93
CA ASP A 50 3.12 0.06 38.06
C ASP A 50 3.86 -0.16 36.73
N LEU A 51 3.14 -0.06 35.61
CA LEU A 51 3.68 -0.03 34.26
C LEU A 51 3.80 1.40 33.71
N SER A 52 3.18 2.39 34.36
CA SER A 52 3.28 3.81 33.99
C SER A 52 4.43 4.51 34.70
N GLY A 53 5.16 5.38 34.01
CA GLY A 53 6.22 6.21 34.62
C GLY A 53 5.71 7.10 35.78
N PHE A 54 4.52 7.66 35.67
CA PHE A 54 3.82 8.45 36.68
C PHE A 54 3.49 7.58 37.90
N GLY A 55 2.96 6.37 37.70
CA GLY A 55 2.73 5.42 38.80
C GLY A 55 4.03 5.03 39.51
N LEU A 56 5.11 4.81 38.76
CA LEU A 56 6.44 4.55 39.34
C LEU A 56 6.97 5.76 40.12
N TRP A 57 6.81 6.97 39.58
CA TRP A 57 7.22 8.22 40.21
C TRP A 57 6.47 8.47 41.53
N VAL A 58 5.14 8.31 41.52
CA VAL A 58 4.30 8.39 42.73
C VAL A 58 4.77 7.39 43.79
N ARG A 59 5.06 6.15 43.39
CA ARG A 59 5.55 5.11 44.30
C ARG A 59 6.89 5.47 44.95
N GLU A 60 7.81 6.03 44.17
CA GLU A 60 9.17 6.38 44.61
C GLU A 60 9.18 7.58 45.55
N HIS A 61 8.35 8.60 45.30
CA HIS A 61 8.35 9.84 46.07
C HIS A 61 7.47 9.78 47.33
N MET A 62 6.56 8.80 47.42
CA MET A 62 5.51 8.77 48.47
C MET A 62 5.45 7.48 49.29
N GLY A 63 6.35 6.52 49.06
CA GLY A 63 6.61 5.42 50.01
C GLY A 63 5.53 4.35 50.15
N GLY A 64 4.85 3.96 49.06
CA GLY A 64 3.90 2.81 49.10
C GLY A 64 2.99 2.70 47.87
N GLU A 65 2.25 1.58 47.79
CA GLU A 65 1.33 1.24 46.67
C GLU A 65 -0.10 1.75 46.85
N ARG A 66 -0.46 2.06 48.11
CA ARG A 66 -1.70 2.71 48.52
C ARG A 66 -1.33 3.79 49.51
N ALA A 67 -1.28 5.03 49.03
CA ALA A 67 -1.13 6.16 49.92
C ALA A 67 -2.52 6.80 50.13
N ASP A 68 -2.79 7.32 51.32
CA ASP A 68 -4.01 8.10 51.66
C ASP A 68 -4.12 9.43 50.87
N ASN A 69 -3.43 9.53 49.74
CA ASN A 69 -3.12 10.75 49.01
C ASN A 69 -3.86 10.86 47.67
N GLY A 70 -4.86 10.01 47.43
CA GLY A 70 -5.74 10.09 46.27
C GLY A 70 -5.23 9.46 44.97
N VAL A 71 -4.07 8.76 44.97
CA VAL A 71 -3.63 7.95 43.81
C VAL A 71 -3.46 6.48 44.20
N ALA A 72 -4.12 5.59 43.47
CA ALA A 72 -4.03 4.14 43.64
C ALA A 72 -3.20 3.51 42.52
N ILE A 73 -2.20 2.70 42.87
CA ILE A 73 -1.34 2.05 41.89
C ILE A 73 -1.69 0.56 41.82
N ILE A 74 -2.23 0.13 40.68
CA ILE A 74 -2.50 -1.29 40.42
C ILE A 74 -1.21 -1.99 40.01
N GLN A 75 -0.81 -3.01 40.76
CA GLN A 75 0.26 -3.91 40.35
C GLN A 75 -0.18 -4.77 39.17
N ARG A 76 0.52 -4.62 38.05
CA ARG A 76 0.34 -5.40 36.83
C ARG A 76 1.59 -6.17 36.47
N ARG A 77 2.78 -5.75 36.93
CA ARG A 77 4.01 -6.52 36.73
C ARG A 77 3.90 -7.85 37.49
N GLN A 78 4.11 -8.95 36.77
CA GLN A 78 4.11 -10.31 37.34
C GLN A 78 2.79 -10.71 38.03
N LYS A 79 1.67 -10.08 37.67
CA LYS A 79 0.32 -10.42 38.16
C LYS A 79 -0.54 -11.01 37.05
N SER A 80 -1.43 -11.92 37.41
CA SER A 80 -2.40 -12.48 36.47
C SER A 80 -3.45 -11.42 36.07
N TYR A 81 -4.18 -11.69 34.98
CA TYR A 81 -5.29 -10.82 34.58
C TYR A 81 -6.38 -10.80 35.66
N GLU A 82 -6.71 -11.96 36.22
CA GLU A 82 -7.72 -12.13 37.26
C GLU A 82 -7.36 -11.34 38.53
N ASP A 83 -6.11 -11.41 38.99
CA ASP A 83 -5.62 -10.65 40.15
C ASP A 83 -5.67 -9.14 39.92
N THR A 84 -5.38 -8.71 38.69
CA THR A 84 -5.46 -7.31 38.29
C THR A 84 -6.91 -6.81 38.32
N VAL A 85 -7.85 -7.60 37.80
CA VAL A 85 -9.28 -7.29 37.81
C VAL A 85 -9.81 -7.23 39.23
N ALA A 86 -9.41 -8.18 40.09
CA ALA A 86 -9.79 -8.17 41.51
C ALA A 86 -9.26 -6.93 42.23
N SER A 87 -8.01 -6.53 41.97
CA SER A 87 -7.42 -5.32 42.55
C SER A 87 -8.14 -4.05 42.11
N LEU A 88 -8.45 -3.93 40.81
CA LEU A 88 -9.20 -2.79 40.28
C LEU A 88 -10.62 -2.74 40.86
N LYS A 89 -11.31 -3.88 40.94
CA LYS A 89 -12.64 -3.99 41.56
C LYS A 89 -12.63 -3.45 42.99
N THR A 90 -11.64 -3.82 43.80
CA THR A 90 -11.50 -3.32 45.17
C THR A 90 -11.35 -1.80 45.21
N CYS A 91 -10.48 -1.23 44.36
CA CYS A 91 -10.31 0.22 44.28
C CYS A 91 -11.61 0.96 43.88
N LEU A 92 -12.37 0.42 42.92
CA LEU A 92 -13.64 1.00 42.49
C LEU A 92 -14.70 0.94 43.60
N LEU A 93 -14.77 -0.17 44.34
CA LEU A 93 -15.72 -0.33 45.45
C LEU A 93 -15.39 0.61 46.61
N GLU A 94 -14.11 0.77 46.94
CA GLU A 94 -13.67 1.71 47.98
C GLU A 94 -14.02 3.15 47.59
N ALA A 95 -13.72 3.57 46.36
CA ALA A 95 -14.05 4.90 45.87
C ALA A 95 -15.56 5.17 45.81
N ALA A 96 -16.37 4.15 45.47
CA ALA A 96 -17.82 4.28 45.40
C ALA A 96 -18.53 4.27 46.76
N THR A 97 -17.87 3.77 47.82
CA THR A 97 -18.48 3.60 49.16
C THR A 97 -17.92 4.56 50.20
N GLN A 98 -16.97 5.43 49.83
CA GLN A 98 -16.36 6.37 50.75
C GLN A 98 -17.28 7.55 51.09
N PRO A 99 -17.22 8.06 52.34
CA PRO A 99 -17.89 9.31 52.73
C PRO A 99 -17.42 10.53 51.92
N GLU A 100 -18.31 11.49 51.65
CA GLU A 100 -18.02 12.70 50.83
C GLU A 100 -16.90 13.57 51.41
N ASP A 101 -16.76 13.63 52.73
CA ASP A 101 -15.69 14.34 53.44
C ASP A 101 -14.31 13.77 53.11
N LYS A 102 -14.20 12.45 52.94
CA LYS A 102 -12.94 11.81 52.52
C LYS A 102 -12.57 12.11 51.07
N LEU A 103 -13.56 12.24 50.18
CA LEU A 103 -13.30 12.61 48.79
C LEU A 103 -12.68 14.01 48.73
N ALA A 104 -13.21 14.96 49.50
CA ALA A 104 -12.66 16.33 49.55
C ALA A 104 -11.20 16.36 50.05
N GLU A 105 -10.85 15.50 51.01
CA GLU A 105 -9.46 15.35 51.47
C GLU A 105 -8.55 14.75 50.39
N GLN A 106 -9.00 13.69 49.70
CA GLN A 106 -8.25 13.06 48.60
C GLN A 106 -8.03 14.03 47.44
N ARG A 107 -9.03 14.85 47.07
CA ARG A 107 -8.90 15.89 46.03
C ARG A 107 -7.80 16.90 46.37
N LYS A 108 -7.67 17.32 47.64
CA LYS A 108 -6.59 18.21 48.09
C LYS A 108 -5.24 17.51 48.08
N ALA A 109 -5.19 16.25 48.51
CA ALA A 109 -3.96 15.48 48.59
C ALA A 109 -3.38 15.17 47.20
N VAL A 110 -4.23 14.77 46.24
CA VAL A 110 -3.80 14.46 44.87
C VAL A 110 -3.29 15.72 44.17
N ARG A 111 -3.96 16.86 44.35
CA ARG A 111 -3.51 18.15 43.81
C ARG A 111 -2.12 18.54 44.33
N ARG A 112 -1.92 18.50 45.65
CA ARG A 112 -0.62 18.80 46.28
C ARG A 112 0.49 17.87 45.76
N MET A 113 0.19 16.59 45.57
CA MET A 113 1.16 15.64 45.04
C MET A 113 1.56 15.99 43.59
N THR A 114 0.60 16.33 42.74
CA THR A 114 0.88 16.68 41.34
C THR A 114 1.64 17.98 41.14
N GLU A 115 1.71 18.86 42.14
CA GLU A 115 2.60 20.04 42.09
C GLU A 115 4.07 19.63 41.93
N GLY A 116 4.47 18.47 42.47
CA GLY A 116 5.79 17.88 42.28
C GLY A 116 6.09 17.44 40.84
N CYS A 117 5.07 17.35 39.98
CA CYS A 117 5.21 17.07 38.55
C CYS A 117 5.31 18.35 37.69
N SER A 118 5.39 19.53 38.30
CA SER A 118 5.52 20.79 37.56
C SER A 118 6.85 20.85 36.82
N TRP A 119 6.89 21.63 35.74
CA TRP A 119 8.13 21.87 35.00
C TRP A 119 9.20 22.57 35.85
N GLU A 120 8.85 23.28 36.91
CA GLU A 120 9.84 23.83 37.85
C GLU A 120 10.71 22.71 38.45
N HIS A 121 10.12 21.55 38.77
CA HIS A 121 10.82 20.39 39.30
C HIS A 121 11.34 19.43 38.21
N PHE A 122 10.64 19.33 37.06
CA PHE A 122 11.01 18.40 35.99
C PHE A 122 12.05 18.96 35.02
N PHE A 123 12.15 20.28 34.88
CA PHE A 123 13.10 20.91 33.98
C PHE A 123 14.58 20.60 34.32
N PRO A 124 15.01 20.56 35.59
CA PRO A 124 16.35 20.09 35.94
C PRO A 124 16.65 18.67 35.45
N TYR A 125 15.72 17.71 35.63
CA TYR A 125 15.88 16.34 35.14
C TYR A 125 15.88 16.26 33.62
N TYR A 126 15.13 17.14 32.95
CA TYR A 126 15.17 17.29 31.50
C TYR A 126 16.56 17.78 31.04
N LEU A 127 17.13 18.80 31.68
CA LEU A 127 18.47 19.28 31.36
C LEU A 127 19.54 18.20 31.61
N GLU A 128 19.42 17.45 32.69
CA GLU A 128 20.31 16.32 32.99
C GLU A 128 20.20 15.23 31.91
N SER A 129 18.98 14.82 31.57
CA SER A 129 18.72 13.81 30.53
C SER A 129 19.19 14.29 29.15
N TYR A 130 18.99 15.57 28.84
CA TYR A 130 19.47 16.22 27.62
C TYR A 130 21.00 16.24 27.57
N GLY A 131 21.66 16.56 28.69
CA GLY A 131 23.11 16.46 28.85
C GLY A 131 23.63 15.03 28.62
N GLN A 132 23.02 14.03 29.25
CA GLN A 132 23.37 12.61 29.03
C GLN A 132 23.14 12.18 27.57
N ALA A 133 22.08 12.69 26.92
CA ALA A 133 21.81 12.44 25.52
C ALA A 133 22.86 13.08 24.60
N LEU A 134 23.33 14.29 24.93
CA LEU A 134 24.43 14.97 24.26
C LEU A 134 25.74 14.21 24.44
N GLU A 135 26.11 13.79 25.65
CA GLU A 135 27.30 12.96 25.88
C GLU A 135 27.25 11.64 25.10
N LYS A 136 26.08 10.99 25.04
CA LYS A 136 25.87 9.81 24.19
C LYS A 136 25.90 10.12 22.70
N ALA A 137 25.47 11.31 22.28
CA ALA A 137 25.57 11.75 20.89
C ALA A 137 27.02 12.08 20.52
N ASP A 138 27.78 12.68 21.43
CA ASP A 138 29.18 13.03 21.25
C ASP A 138 30.10 11.81 21.31
N SER A 139 29.82 10.81 22.15
CA SER A 139 30.49 9.50 22.07
C SER A 139 30.17 8.75 20.78
N ARG A 140 28.95 8.88 20.23
CA ARG A 140 28.61 8.40 18.88
C ARG A 140 29.39 9.16 17.80
N ARG A 141 29.56 10.49 17.93
CA ARG A 141 30.40 11.31 17.03
C ARG A 141 31.89 10.97 17.14
N GLY A 142 32.40 10.76 18.35
CA GLY A 142 33.79 10.41 18.64
C GLY A 142 34.20 9.03 18.14
N SER A 143 33.24 8.13 17.93
CA SER A 143 33.48 6.84 17.26
C SER A 143 33.49 6.92 15.72
N VAL A 144 33.10 8.06 15.12
CA VAL A 144 32.94 8.18 13.66
C VAL A 144 33.82 9.27 13.03
N PHE A 145 34.39 10.22 13.77
CA PHE A 145 35.28 11.23 13.18
C PHE A 145 36.45 11.62 14.09
N ALA A 146 37.55 10.87 13.99
CA ALA A 146 38.87 11.48 14.09
C ALA A 146 39.22 12.04 12.71
N HIS A 147 38.81 13.29 12.44
CA HIS A 147 39.56 14.24 11.60
C HIS A 147 38.85 15.59 11.57
N ASP A 148 39.53 16.59 12.13
CA ASP A 148 39.27 18.02 11.96
C ASP A 148 39.16 18.37 10.47
N PHE A 149 38.07 19.05 10.07
CA PHE A 149 38.06 20.09 9.04
C PHE A 149 36.68 20.76 9.04
N MET A 150 36.54 21.85 9.80
CA MET A 150 35.53 22.88 9.56
C MET A 150 36.24 24.22 9.52
N GLU A 151 36.59 24.67 8.31
CA GLU A 151 36.49 26.07 7.92
C GLU A 151 36.59 26.16 6.39
N ASP A 152 35.68 26.95 5.82
CA ASP A 152 35.70 27.54 4.47
C ASP A 152 35.53 26.64 3.23
N ILE A 153 34.28 26.40 2.78
CA ILE A 153 34.01 25.96 1.40
C ILE A 153 32.75 26.64 0.79
N SER A 154 33.01 27.66 -0.02
CA SER A 154 32.23 28.15 -1.17
C SER A 154 31.58 27.02 -2.00
N PRO A 155 30.40 27.20 -2.64
CA PRO A 155 29.60 26.11 -3.21
C PRO A 155 30.31 25.42 -4.38
N ARG A 156 31.11 24.40 -4.08
CA ARG A 156 31.53 23.40 -5.05
C ARG A 156 30.42 22.36 -5.14
N VAL A 157 29.74 22.36 -6.29
CA VAL A 157 28.95 21.21 -6.75
C VAL A 157 29.88 20.01 -6.79
N VAL A 158 29.77 19.14 -5.79
CA VAL A 158 30.47 17.86 -5.80
C VAL A 158 29.70 16.94 -6.75
N ALA A 159 30.12 16.90 -8.01
CA ALA A 159 29.83 15.74 -8.85
C ALA A 159 30.46 14.52 -8.13
N GLY A 160 29.64 13.53 -7.76
CA GLY A 160 30.13 12.33 -7.09
C GLY A 160 31.32 11.76 -7.84
N ALA A 161 32.43 11.52 -7.13
CA ALA A 161 33.59 10.89 -7.70
C ALA A 161 33.16 9.56 -8.35
N SER A 162 33.51 9.39 -9.62
CA SER A 162 33.36 8.13 -10.34
C SER A 162 33.98 7.02 -9.51
N SER A 163 33.16 6.05 -9.13
CA SER A 163 33.57 4.87 -8.36
C SER A 163 34.82 4.23 -8.99
N GLU A 164 35.86 3.97 -8.19
CA GLU A 164 37.03 3.17 -8.60
C GLU A 164 36.70 1.67 -8.72
N THR A 165 35.44 1.28 -8.51
CA THR A 165 35.00 -0.10 -8.69
C THR A 165 34.86 -0.39 -10.19
N PRO A 166 35.50 -1.45 -10.72
CA PRO A 166 35.44 -1.77 -12.14
C PRO A 166 33.99 -1.89 -12.61
N VAL A 167 33.67 -1.20 -13.70
CA VAL A 167 32.34 -1.24 -14.32
C VAL A 167 32.19 -2.58 -15.01
N LEU A 168 31.51 -3.51 -14.33
CA LEU A 168 31.06 -4.74 -14.94
C LEU A 168 29.84 -4.42 -15.82
N HIS A 169 30.07 -4.32 -17.12
CA HIS A 169 28.98 -4.29 -18.09
C HIS A 169 28.32 -5.67 -18.13
N SER A 170 27.09 -5.77 -17.63
CA SER A 170 26.27 -6.94 -17.91
C SER A 170 25.84 -6.87 -19.37
N PHE A 171 26.41 -7.76 -20.19
CA PHE A 171 25.89 -8.01 -21.52
C PHE A 171 24.88 -9.15 -21.40
N ASN A 172 23.64 -8.90 -21.80
CA ASN A 172 22.69 -9.98 -21.97
C ASN A 172 22.89 -10.60 -23.34
N ALA A 173 23.41 -11.82 -23.36
CA ALA A 173 23.39 -12.66 -24.55
C ALA A 173 21.94 -13.02 -24.86
N VAL A 174 21.30 -12.27 -25.77
CA VAL A 174 19.96 -12.58 -26.24
C VAL A 174 20.08 -13.68 -27.28
N ALA A 175 19.71 -14.92 -26.93
CA ALA A 175 19.68 -16.02 -27.89
C ALA A 175 18.79 -15.64 -29.09
N PRO A 176 19.29 -15.68 -30.34
CA PRO A 176 18.46 -15.39 -31.50
C PRO A 176 17.37 -16.46 -31.64
N LEU A 177 16.10 -16.04 -31.65
CA LEU A 177 15.00 -16.94 -31.95
C LEU A 177 15.00 -17.26 -33.45
N LEU A 178 14.71 -18.53 -33.77
CA LEU A 178 14.53 -18.99 -35.15
C LEU A 178 13.39 -18.19 -35.81
N ALA A 179 13.49 -17.99 -37.14
CA ALA A 179 12.58 -17.11 -37.88
C ALA A 179 11.08 -17.34 -37.59
N PRO A 180 10.55 -18.59 -37.52
CA PRO A 180 9.14 -18.84 -37.20
C PRO A 180 8.72 -18.41 -35.79
N LEU A 181 9.66 -18.34 -34.85
CA LEU A 181 9.42 -18.04 -33.44
C LEU A 181 9.77 -16.60 -33.06
N ARG A 182 10.29 -15.79 -33.99
CA ARG A 182 10.87 -14.47 -33.69
C ARG A 182 9.89 -13.54 -32.97
N ARG A 183 8.61 -13.57 -33.34
CA ARG A 183 7.56 -12.73 -32.74
C ARG A 183 7.12 -13.16 -31.34
N LEU A 184 7.55 -14.32 -30.84
CA LEU A 184 7.38 -14.65 -29.41
C LEU A 184 8.08 -13.63 -28.51
N ARG A 185 9.18 -13.01 -28.97
CA ARG A 185 9.87 -11.96 -28.23
C ARG A 185 9.02 -10.71 -28.09
N GLU A 186 8.36 -10.30 -29.16
CA GLU A 186 7.42 -9.17 -29.16
C GLU A 186 6.27 -9.44 -28.19
N LEU A 187 5.61 -10.61 -28.32
CA LEU A 187 4.55 -11.02 -27.40
C LEU A 187 5.02 -11.07 -25.95
N SER A 188 6.21 -11.61 -25.66
CA SER A 188 6.72 -11.72 -24.28
C SER A 188 6.91 -10.37 -23.58
N ARG A 189 7.12 -9.30 -24.34
CA ARG A 189 7.36 -7.94 -23.83
C ARG A 189 6.12 -7.05 -23.82
N ASN A 190 4.99 -7.52 -24.37
CA ASN A 190 3.72 -6.81 -24.28
C ASN A 190 2.76 -7.56 -23.34
N LEU A 191 2.43 -6.98 -22.19
CA LEU A 191 1.62 -7.61 -21.15
C LEU A 191 0.20 -7.99 -21.58
N TRP A 192 -0.25 -7.66 -22.80
CA TRP A 192 -1.45 -8.18 -23.45
C TRP A 192 -1.64 -9.68 -23.26
N TRP A 193 -0.56 -10.47 -23.35
CA TRP A 193 -0.64 -11.91 -23.18
C TRP A 193 -1.27 -12.33 -21.83
N CYS A 194 -1.22 -11.50 -20.78
CA CYS A 194 -1.59 -11.93 -19.43
C CYS A 194 -3.11 -12.05 -19.21
N TRP A 195 -3.94 -11.42 -20.04
CA TRP A 195 -5.40 -11.60 -20.07
C TRP A 195 -5.92 -12.38 -21.30
N HIS A 196 -5.01 -12.87 -22.15
CA HIS A 196 -5.32 -13.69 -23.33
C HIS A 196 -4.88 -15.17 -23.14
N PRO A 197 -5.82 -16.10 -22.91
CA PRO A 197 -5.49 -17.49 -22.57
C PRO A 197 -4.62 -18.22 -23.61
N GLY A 198 -4.86 -17.98 -24.91
CA GLY A 198 -4.07 -18.58 -25.99
C GLY A 198 -2.60 -18.17 -25.91
N ALA A 199 -2.32 -16.88 -25.71
CA ALA A 199 -0.96 -16.37 -25.56
C ALA A 199 -0.26 -16.93 -24.31
N ARG A 200 -0.96 -17.05 -23.17
CA ARG A 200 -0.42 -17.69 -21.96
C ARG A 200 0.00 -19.13 -22.21
N GLN A 201 -0.85 -19.89 -22.91
CA GLN A 201 -0.60 -21.30 -23.21
C GLN A 201 0.66 -21.48 -24.06
N LEU A 202 0.90 -20.59 -25.03
CA LEU A 202 2.10 -20.64 -25.88
C LEU A 202 3.39 -20.61 -25.05
N PHE A 203 3.47 -19.78 -24.00
CA PHE A 203 4.64 -19.70 -23.14
C PHE A 203 4.72 -20.85 -22.14
N GLN A 204 3.59 -21.28 -21.58
CA GLN A 204 3.52 -22.45 -20.72
C GLN A 204 4.02 -23.71 -21.43
N ASP A 205 3.68 -23.89 -22.71
CA ASP A 205 4.07 -25.04 -23.52
C ASP A 205 5.58 -25.10 -23.80
N ILE A 206 6.30 -23.97 -23.73
CA ILE A 206 7.75 -23.95 -23.98
C ILE A 206 8.48 -24.70 -22.86
N CYS A 207 8.25 -24.31 -21.61
CA CYS A 207 8.80 -24.96 -20.42
C CYS A 207 7.84 -24.78 -19.22
N PRO A 208 6.99 -25.77 -18.90
CA PRO A 208 6.03 -25.67 -17.80
C PRO A 208 6.68 -25.47 -16.42
N ALA A 209 7.85 -26.05 -16.20
CA ALA A 209 8.58 -25.92 -14.93
C ALA A 209 9.05 -24.48 -14.71
N THR A 210 9.80 -23.92 -15.67
CA THR A 210 10.27 -22.53 -15.63
C THR A 210 9.11 -21.54 -15.56
N TRP A 211 8.02 -21.81 -16.27
CA TRP A 211 6.80 -21.00 -16.23
C TRP A 211 6.25 -20.85 -14.81
N ILE A 212 6.15 -21.95 -14.05
CA ILE A 212 5.67 -21.91 -12.66
C ILE A 212 6.71 -21.29 -11.72
N GLU A 213 7.97 -21.72 -11.83
CA GLU A 213 9.07 -21.28 -10.96
C GLU A 213 9.29 -19.76 -11.00
N HIS A 214 9.16 -19.17 -12.19
CA HIS A 214 9.38 -17.74 -12.42
C HIS A 214 8.10 -16.94 -12.56
N ARG A 215 7.03 -17.35 -11.86
CA ARG A 215 5.78 -16.57 -11.73
C ARG A 215 5.19 -16.19 -13.09
N HIS A 216 5.16 -17.16 -13.99
CA HIS A 216 4.58 -17.03 -15.31
C HIS A 216 5.22 -15.89 -16.14
N ASN A 217 6.54 -15.70 -16.00
CA ASN A 217 7.28 -14.68 -16.75
C ASN A 217 7.73 -15.23 -18.13
N PRO A 218 7.15 -14.77 -19.25
CA PRO A 218 7.49 -15.26 -20.58
C PRO A 218 8.90 -14.84 -21.03
N VAL A 219 9.42 -13.71 -20.56
CA VAL A 219 10.77 -13.25 -20.89
C VAL A 219 11.79 -14.24 -20.32
N ARG A 220 11.61 -14.68 -19.07
CA ARG A 220 12.47 -15.72 -18.46
C ARG A 220 12.32 -17.08 -19.13
N VAL A 221 11.10 -17.49 -19.46
CA VAL A 221 10.88 -18.76 -20.17
C VAL A 221 11.61 -18.78 -21.51
N LEU A 222 11.56 -17.70 -22.28
CA LEU A 222 12.28 -17.61 -23.55
C LEU A 222 13.79 -17.56 -23.37
N ALA A 223 14.28 -16.85 -22.34
CA ALA A 223 15.72 -16.74 -22.07
C ALA A 223 16.35 -18.06 -21.61
N GLN A 224 15.58 -18.92 -20.92
CA GLN A 224 16.05 -20.20 -20.37
C GLN A 224 15.66 -21.41 -21.21
N ALA A 225 14.86 -21.23 -22.27
CA ALA A 225 14.51 -22.32 -23.17
C ALA A 225 15.76 -22.84 -23.92
N SER A 226 15.95 -24.16 -23.94
CA SER A 226 17.09 -24.76 -24.64
C SER A 226 16.96 -24.58 -26.16
N ALA A 227 18.11 -24.54 -26.84
CA ALA A 227 18.15 -24.41 -28.30
C ALA A 227 17.44 -25.58 -29.00
N GLU A 228 17.53 -26.79 -28.43
CA GLU A 228 16.85 -27.99 -28.92
C GLU A 228 15.34 -27.84 -28.80
N ARG A 229 14.83 -27.35 -27.65
CA ARG A 229 13.40 -27.12 -27.44
C ARG A 229 12.84 -26.10 -28.42
N LEU A 230 13.53 -24.98 -28.61
CA LEU A 230 13.15 -23.96 -29.58
C LEU A 230 13.21 -24.49 -31.03
N SER A 231 14.20 -25.32 -31.36
CA SER A 231 14.31 -25.99 -32.66
C SER A 231 13.15 -26.95 -32.91
N MET A 232 12.75 -27.74 -31.91
CA MET A 232 11.57 -28.61 -32.00
C MET A 232 10.29 -27.81 -32.24
N LEU A 233 10.05 -26.76 -31.45
CA LEU A 233 8.86 -25.92 -31.60
C LEU A 233 8.81 -25.20 -32.94
N SER A 234 9.96 -24.82 -33.50
CA SER A 234 10.05 -24.20 -34.82
C SER A 234 9.65 -25.13 -35.99
N LYS A 235 9.52 -26.43 -35.74
CA LYS A 235 9.11 -27.46 -36.71
C LYS A 235 7.75 -28.09 -36.37
N ASP A 236 7.20 -27.79 -35.19
CA ASP A 236 5.91 -28.30 -34.74
C ASP A 236 4.77 -27.53 -35.39
N ARG A 237 4.08 -28.16 -36.36
CA ARG A 237 2.97 -27.56 -37.10
C ARG A 237 1.82 -27.12 -36.18
N ALA A 238 1.51 -27.89 -35.13
CA ALA A 238 0.40 -27.58 -34.25
C ALA A 238 0.73 -26.38 -33.35
N TYR A 239 1.99 -26.26 -32.89
CA TYR A 239 2.43 -25.09 -32.13
C TYR A 239 2.46 -23.83 -33.00
N LEU A 240 3.02 -23.93 -34.21
CA LEU A 240 3.11 -22.80 -35.14
C LEU A 240 1.75 -22.27 -35.57
N GLU A 241 0.76 -23.15 -35.76
CA GLU A 241 -0.60 -22.74 -36.08
C GLU A 241 -1.26 -21.98 -34.92
N ARG A 242 -1.09 -22.45 -33.67
CA ARG A 242 -1.55 -21.70 -32.49
C ARG A 242 -0.85 -20.35 -32.37
N LEU A 243 0.45 -20.30 -32.65
CA LEU A 243 1.21 -19.04 -32.65
C LEU A 243 0.68 -18.08 -33.72
N ARG A 244 0.42 -18.56 -34.94
CA ARG A 244 -0.16 -17.76 -36.03
C ARG A 244 -1.49 -17.13 -35.61
N LEU A 245 -2.42 -17.92 -35.10
CA LEU A 245 -3.73 -17.44 -34.65
C LEU A 245 -3.61 -16.39 -33.54
N VAL A 246 -2.75 -16.62 -32.54
CA VAL A 246 -2.52 -15.64 -31.46
C VAL A 246 -1.90 -14.35 -31.98
N LEU A 247 -1.02 -14.41 -32.97
CA LEU A 247 -0.43 -13.22 -33.59
C LEU A 247 -1.46 -12.47 -34.44
N GLU A 248 -2.37 -13.16 -35.12
CA GLU A 248 -3.47 -12.52 -35.85
C GLU A 248 -4.41 -11.79 -34.89
N ASP A 249 -4.78 -12.40 -33.77
CA ASP A 249 -5.57 -11.75 -32.71
C ASP A 249 -4.83 -10.54 -32.14
N PHE A 250 -3.52 -10.67 -31.90
CA PHE A 250 -2.68 -9.59 -31.38
C PHE A 250 -2.59 -8.43 -32.37
N ASP A 251 -2.36 -8.71 -33.66
CA ASP A 251 -2.25 -7.68 -34.70
C ASP A 251 -3.60 -6.99 -34.93
N ALA A 252 -4.70 -7.75 -34.97
CA ALA A 252 -6.05 -7.20 -35.06
C ALA A 252 -6.37 -6.28 -33.86
N TYR A 253 -5.97 -6.71 -32.65
CA TYR A 253 -6.05 -5.88 -31.46
C TYR A 253 -5.21 -4.61 -31.64
N MET A 254 -3.90 -4.71 -31.87
CA MET A 254 -3.02 -3.54 -31.93
C MET A 254 -3.40 -2.53 -33.04
N ASN A 255 -4.03 -2.99 -34.13
CA ASN A 255 -4.46 -2.15 -35.25
C ASN A 255 -5.89 -1.60 -35.15
N THR A 256 -6.62 -1.88 -34.07
CA THR A 256 -7.95 -1.29 -33.85
C THR A 256 -7.83 0.24 -33.72
N PRO A 257 -8.64 1.06 -34.41
CA PRO A 257 -8.59 2.51 -34.30
C PRO A 257 -9.05 3.01 -32.93
N PRO A 258 -8.64 4.23 -32.49
CA PRO A 258 -9.16 4.85 -31.26
C PRO A 258 -10.67 5.04 -31.33
N ARG A 259 -11.32 5.08 -30.17
CA ARG A 259 -12.77 5.29 -30.09
C ARG A 259 -13.16 6.69 -30.60
N GLU A 260 -14.21 6.75 -31.41
CA GLU A 260 -14.69 8.01 -32.03
C GLU A 260 -15.44 8.92 -31.04
N ASP A 261 -15.95 8.38 -29.93
CA ASP A 261 -16.75 9.08 -28.91
C ASP A 261 -15.92 9.82 -27.83
N LEU A 262 -14.58 9.79 -27.92
CA LEU A 262 -13.69 10.35 -26.90
C LEU A 262 -13.53 11.88 -26.95
N GLY A 263 -14.13 12.52 -27.96
CA GLY A 263 -14.06 13.97 -28.18
C GLY A 263 -12.72 14.42 -28.80
N GLU A 264 -12.64 15.71 -29.14
CA GLU A 264 -11.53 16.28 -29.92
C GLU A 264 -10.21 16.43 -29.12
N TYR A 265 -10.30 16.45 -27.80
CA TYR A 265 -9.15 16.75 -26.93
C TYR A 265 -8.37 15.52 -26.46
N LEU A 266 -8.98 14.32 -26.49
CA LEU A 266 -8.36 13.08 -26.05
C LEU A 266 -7.90 12.26 -27.26
N THR A 267 -6.66 12.48 -27.68
CA THR A 267 -6.08 11.85 -28.88
C THR A 267 -4.79 11.10 -28.52
N PRO A 268 -4.27 10.22 -29.39
CA PRO A 268 -2.95 9.62 -29.21
C PRO A 268 -1.82 10.64 -29.00
N GLU A 269 -1.93 11.83 -29.61
CA GLU A 269 -1.01 12.96 -29.44
C GLU A 269 -1.21 13.69 -28.11
N HIS A 270 -2.45 13.72 -27.63
CA HIS A 270 -2.87 14.35 -26.36
C HIS A 270 -3.53 13.35 -25.40
N PRO A 271 -2.78 12.35 -24.89
CA PRO A 271 -3.36 11.28 -24.09
C PRO A 271 -3.72 11.74 -22.67
N LEU A 272 -4.46 10.92 -21.93
CA LEU A 272 -4.54 11.04 -20.47
C LEU A 272 -3.23 10.55 -19.83
N ALA A 273 -2.66 11.29 -18.87
CA ALA A 273 -1.54 10.81 -18.08
C ALA A 273 -2.01 10.33 -16.70
N TYR A 274 -1.91 9.03 -16.44
CA TYR A 274 -2.33 8.38 -15.20
C TYR A 274 -1.11 8.15 -14.30
N PHE A 275 -1.08 8.78 -13.13
CA PHE A 275 0.03 8.69 -12.18
C PHE A 275 -0.36 7.81 -10.99
N SER A 276 0.47 6.82 -10.67
CA SER A 276 0.28 5.96 -9.51
C SER A 276 1.61 5.43 -8.99
N THR A 277 1.69 5.20 -7.69
CA THR A 277 2.83 4.54 -7.03
C THR A 277 2.93 3.06 -7.37
N GLU A 278 1.83 2.40 -7.72
CA GLU A 278 1.80 0.96 -7.96
C GLU A 278 0.93 0.55 -9.15
N TYR A 279 1.35 -0.53 -9.82
CA TYR A 279 0.65 -1.12 -10.97
C TYR A 279 0.58 -2.64 -10.89
N GLY A 280 -0.57 -3.16 -10.49
CA GLY A 280 -0.87 -4.58 -10.36
C GLY A 280 -1.33 -5.18 -11.69
N ILE A 281 -0.41 -5.35 -12.64
CA ILE A 281 -0.74 -5.90 -13.97
C ILE A 281 -0.70 -7.42 -13.96
N HIS A 282 0.41 -8.00 -13.49
CA HIS A 282 0.66 -9.44 -13.47
C HIS A 282 1.72 -9.79 -12.40
N GLU A 283 1.68 -11.00 -11.82
CA GLU A 283 2.59 -11.44 -10.74
C GLU A 283 4.07 -11.48 -11.12
N SER A 284 4.39 -11.50 -12.42
CA SER A 284 5.75 -11.39 -12.94
C SER A 284 6.32 -9.96 -12.84
N MET A 285 5.48 -8.96 -12.56
CA MET A 285 5.83 -7.55 -12.38
C MET A 285 5.47 -7.13 -10.94
N PRO A 286 6.34 -7.34 -9.96
CA PRO A 286 6.03 -7.14 -8.54
C PRO A 286 6.08 -5.65 -8.10
N ILE A 287 5.51 -4.75 -8.91
CA ILE A 287 5.48 -3.29 -8.66
C ILE A 287 4.14 -2.85 -8.03
N TYR A 288 3.56 -3.70 -7.18
CA TYR A 288 2.30 -3.43 -6.48
C TYR A 288 2.25 -4.13 -5.13
N SER A 289 1.37 -3.64 -4.25
CA SER A 289 1.14 -4.19 -2.92
C SER A 289 -0.32 -4.57 -2.65
N GLY A 290 -1.28 -3.83 -3.20
CA GLY A 290 -2.67 -3.90 -2.77
C GLY A 290 -3.69 -3.42 -3.80
N GLY A 291 -4.87 -3.05 -3.29
CA GLY A 291 -6.05 -2.74 -4.13
C GLY A 291 -5.86 -1.51 -5.04
N LEU A 292 -5.11 -0.49 -4.58
CA LEU A 292 -4.80 0.70 -5.38
C LEU A 292 -4.06 0.30 -6.66
N GLY A 293 -3.02 -0.54 -6.54
CA GLY A 293 -2.22 -1.00 -7.66
C GLY A 293 -2.98 -1.96 -8.56
N VAL A 294 -3.77 -2.89 -8.00
CA VAL A 294 -4.65 -3.75 -8.81
C VAL A 294 -5.59 -2.90 -9.66
N LEU A 295 -6.20 -1.86 -9.08
CA LEU A 295 -7.04 -0.93 -9.82
C LEU A 295 -6.25 -0.17 -10.90
N SER A 296 -5.07 0.37 -10.57
CA SER A 296 -4.21 1.02 -11.58
C SER A 296 -3.91 0.09 -12.75
N GLY A 297 -3.58 -1.18 -12.48
CA GLY A 297 -3.33 -2.19 -13.51
C GLY A 297 -4.56 -2.50 -14.35
N ASP A 298 -5.73 -2.62 -13.73
CA ASP A 298 -7.00 -2.88 -14.41
C ASP A 298 -7.49 -1.67 -15.21
N HIS A 299 -7.21 -0.44 -14.77
CA HIS A 299 -7.41 0.76 -15.58
C HIS A 299 -6.54 0.73 -16.85
N LEU A 300 -5.25 0.39 -16.75
CA LEU A 300 -4.40 0.31 -17.95
C LEU A 300 -4.88 -0.78 -18.92
N LYS A 301 -5.28 -1.95 -18.42
CA LYS A 301 -5.83 -3.04 -19.25
C LYS A 301 -7.14 -2.62 -19.92
N SER A 302 -8.06 -2.02 -19.17
CA SER A 302 -9.36 -1.59 -19.69
C SER A 302 -9.21 -0.44 -20.69
N ALA A 303 -8.34 0.53 -20.41
CA ALA A 303 -7.99 1.61 -21.34
C ALA A 303 -7.35 1.04 -22.61
N SER A 304 -6.50 0.02 -22.47
CA SER A 304 -5.94 -0.69 -23.61
C SER A 304 -7.04 -1.35 -24.43
N ASP A 305 -7.93 -2.15 -23.82
CA ASP A 305 -9.00 -2.87 -24.54
C ASP A 305 -9.96 -1.93 -25.26
N LEU A 306 -10.37 -0.84 -24.59
CA LEU A 306 -11.25 0.22 -25.12
C LEU A 306 -10.54 1.21 -26.06
N ASN A 307 -9.23 1.03 -26.26
CA ASN A 307 -8.35 1.91 -27.03
C ASN A 307 -8.49 3.40 -26.67
N ILE A 308 -8.47 3.68 -25.38
CA ILE A 308 -8.45 5.04 -24.83
C ILE A 308 -6.99 5.53 -24.85
N PRO A 309 -6.67 6.68 -25.47
CA PRO A 309 -5.35 7.27 -25.42
C PRO A 309 -4.93 7.58 -23.98
N LEU A 310 -4.08 6.72 -23.42
CA LEU A 310 -3.64 6.80 -22.03
C LEU A 310 -2.18 6.38 -21.92
N VAL A 311 -1.42 7.13 -21.11
CA VAL A 311 -0.08 6.77 -20.66
C VAL A 311 -0.05 6.64 -19.15
N GLY A 312 0.59 5.60 -18.64
CA GLY A 312 0.84 5.42 -17.21
C GLY A 312 2.19 5.99 -16.82
N VAL A 313 2.31 6.54 -15.61
CA VAL A 313 3.57 6.98 -15.00
C VAL A 313 3.68 6.41 -13.59
N GLY A 314 4.82 5.83 -13.26
CA GLY A 314 5.10 5.17 -11.98
C GLY A 314 6.59 5.06 -11.67
N LEU A 315 6.92 4.24 -10.67
CA LEU A 315 8.28 3.92 -10.27
C LEU A 315 8.58 2.44 -10.52
N LEU A 316 9.83 2.12 -10.89
CA LEU A 316 10.29 0.74 -11.07
C LEU A 316 11.08 0.32 -9.82
N TYR A 317 10.51 -0.60 -9.04
CA TYR A 317 11.09 -0.99 -7.76
C TYR A 317 12.05 -2.17 -7.89
N LYS A 318 13.31 -2.00 -7.44
CA LYS A 318 14.34 -3.05 -7.46
C LYS A 318 13.90 -4.30 -6.71
N ASN A 319 13.23 -4.17 -5.57
CA ASN A 319 12.75 -5.29 -4.75
C ASN A 319 11.22 -5.49 -4.81
N GLY A 320 10.49 -4.61 -5.50
CA GLY A 320 9.03 -4.60 -5.43
C GLY A 320 8.50 -4.21 -4.05
N TYR A 321 7.38 -4.82 -3.64
CA TYR A 321 6.88 -4.73 -2.26
C TYR A 321 7.67 -5.67 -1.34
N PHE A 322 7.18 -6.89 -1.12
CA PHE A 322 7.97 -7.97 -0.51
C PHE A 322 7.35 -9.34 -0.83
N HIS A 323 8.18 -10.36 -0.75
CA HIS A 323 7.78 -11.76 -0.74
C HIS A 323 7.51 -12.20 0.68
N GLN A 324 6.29 -12.66 0.94
CA GLN A 324 5.91 -13.13 2.25
C GLN A 324 6.48 -14.51 2.50
N ARG A 325 7.08 -14.73 3.67
CA ARG A 325 7.28 -16.08 4.22
C ARG A 325 6.65 -16.16 5.60
N VAL A 326 6.10 -17.32 5.93
CA VAL A 326 5.67 -17.65 7.29
C VAL A 326 6.77 -18.48 7.95
N ASP A 327 7.16 -18.12 9.16
CA ASP A 327 8.14 -18.87 9.95
C ASP A 327 7.50 -20.00 10.77
N GLY A 328 8.30 -20.74 11.55
CA GLY A 328 7.81 -21.86 12.34
C GLY A 328 6.85 -21.48 13.48
N SER A 329 6.78 -20.20 13.86
CA SER A 329 5.83 -19.68 14.85
C SER A 329 4.52 -19.21 14.23
N GLY A 330 4.40 -19.27 12.89
CA GLY A 330 3.29 -18.70 12.14
C GLY A 330 3.42 -17.19 11.89
N ARG A 331 4.56 -16.57 12.23
CA ARG A 331 4.77 -15.13 12.06
C ARG A 331 5.23 -14.80 10.64
N GLN A 332 4.85 -13.62 10.15
CA GLN A 332 5.27 -13.11 8.85
C GLN A 332 6.74 -12.65 8.86
N ILE A 333 7.48 -13.05 7.84
CA ILE A 333 8.80 -12.51 7.48
C ILE A 333 8.68 -11.88 6.09
N ALA A 334 9.16 -10.65 5.94
CA ALA A 334 9.24 -9.95 4.67
C ALA A 334 10.60 -10.20 4.00
N MET A 335 10.59 -10.81 2.81
CA MET A 335 11.77 -11.05 1.99
C MET A 335 11.80 -10.07 0.81
N TYR A 336 12.97 -9.52 0.51
CA TYR A 336 13.16 -8.52 -0.54
C TYR A 336 14.15 -9.02 -1.60
N PRO A 337 13.78 -10.04 -2.41
CA PRO A 337 14.64 -10.45 -3.51
C PRO A 337 14.81 -9.30 -4.51
N GLU A 338 15.97 -9.25 -5.16
CA GLU A 338 16.20 -8.28 -6.22
C GLU A 338 15.59 -8.76 -7.54
N ASN A 339 14.91 -7.83 -8.22
CA ASN A 339 14.45 -8.02 -9.58
C ASN A 339 15.58 -7.74 -10.55
N ASP A 340 15.80 -8.70 -11.44
CA ASP A 340 16.60 -8.50 -12.64
C ASP A 340 15.71 -7.89 -13.73
N PHE A 341 15.79 -6.57 -13.90
CA PHE A 341 15.01 -5.82 -14.88
C PHE A 341 15.24 -6.31 -16.31
N SER A 342 16.41 -6.89 -16.58
CA SER A 342 16.74 -7.42 -17.89
C SER A 342 15.94 -8.68 -18.25
N MET A 343 15.35 -9.31 -17.24
CA MET A 343 14.47 -10.47 -17.32
C MET A 343 13.00 -10.10 -17.10
N LEU A 344 12.66 -8.82 -17.01
CA LEU A 344 11.29 -8.32 -16.94
C LEU A 344 10.81 -7.83 -18.32
N PRO A 345 9.49 -7.74 -18.57
CA PRO A 345 8.94 -7.12 -19.77
C PRO A 345 9.03 -5.59 -19.71
N VAL A 346 10.26 -5.08 -19.55
CA VAL A 346 10.59 -3.65 -19.51
C VAL A 346 11.63 -3.33 -20.59
N GLU A 347 11.54 -2.15 -21.18
CA GLU A 347 12.46 -1.66 -22.20
C GLU A 347 13.12 -0.37 -21.71
N ARG A 348 14.45 -0.35 -21.66
CA ARG A 348 15.18 0.86 -21.27
C ARG A 348 14.99 1.93 -22.35
N LEU A 349 14.59 3.14 -21.96
CA LEU A 349 14.50 4.25 -22.89
C LEU A 349 15.89 4.84 -23.17
N LEU A 350 16.17 5.05 -24.45
CA LEU A 350 17.42 5.57 -24.95
C LEU A 350 17.19 6.96 -25.57
N ASP A 351 18.23 7.79 -25.55
CA ASP A 351 18.23 9.08 -26.23
C ASP A 351 18.44 8.91 -27.75
N LYS A 352 18.48 10.04 -28.47
CA LYS A 352 18.68 10.05 -29.93
C LYS A 352 20.04 9.51 -30.38
N LYS A 353 21.01 9.38 -29.47
CA LYS A 353 22.36 8.84 -29.73
C LYS A 353 22.46 7.35 -29.39
N GLY A 354 21.40 6.74 -28.85
CA GLY A 354 21.38 5.35 -28.41
C GLY A 354 21.91 5.16 -26.99
N GLU A 355 22.19 6.23 -26.26
CA GLU A 355 22.65 6.19 -24.87
C GLU A 355 21.46 6.14 -23.91
N PRO A 356 21.63 5.63 -22.68
CA PRO A 356 20.55 5.60 -21.70
C PRO A 356 19.98 7.00 -21.43
N LEU A 357 18.68 7.18 -21.63
CA LEU A 357 17.99 8.42 -21.33
C LEU A 357 17.94 8.62 -19.81
N LEU A 358 18.30 9.79 -19.31
CA LEU A 358 18.24 10.11 -17.87
C LEU A 358 17.43 11.38 -17.62
N ILE A 359 16.59 11.35 -16.59
CA ILE A 359 16.02 12.55 -15.98
C ILE A 359 16.85 12.94 -14.75
N ALA A 360 16.87 14.22 -14.39
CA ALA A 360 17.62 14.72 -13.24
C ALA A 360 16.76 15.68 -12.42
N LEU A 361 16.47 15.31 -11.18
CA LEU A 361 15.74 16.13 -10.22
C LEU A 361 16.73 16.85 -9.31
N ASP A 362 16.46 18.12 -9.04
CA ASP A 362 17.23 18.87 -8.06
C ASP A 362 16.78 18.50 -6.64
N LEU A 363 17.70 17.97 -5.85
CA LEU A 363 17.58 17.74 -4.42
C LEU A 363 18.47 18.75 -3.67
N PRO A 364 18.30 18.91 -2.35
CA PRO A 364 19.18 19.76 -1.56
C PRO A 364 20.65 19.35 -1.71
N GLY A 365 21.44 20.24 -2.30
CA GLY A 365 22.88 20.07 -2.52
C GLY A 365 23.30 19.06 -3.59
N ARG A 366 22.38 18.38 -4.29
CA ARG A 366 22.72 17.35 -5.30
C ARG A 366 21.62 17.11 -6.33
N LYS A 367 21.92 16.35 -7.38
CA LYS A 367 20.93 15.87 -8.33
C LYS A 367 20.61 14.39 -8.09
N LEU A 368 19.33 14.05 -8.18
CA LEU A 368 18.85 12.67 -8.24
C LEU A 368 18.59 12.31 -9.71
N PHE A 369 19.36 11.38 -10.25
CA PHE A 369 19.18 10.88 -11.61
C PHE A 369 18.20 9.71 -11.63
N ALA A 370 17.41 9.57 -12.68
CA ALA A 370 16.60 8.37 -12.88
C ALA A 370 16.59 7.92 -14.35
N GLN A 371 16.67 6.61 -14.55
CA GLN A 371 16.49 5.93 -15.82
C GLN A 371 15.01 5.66 -16.07
N PRO A 372 14.43 6.17 -17.16
CA PRO A 372 13.09 5.80 -17.59
C PRO A 372 13.09 4.42 -18.28
N TRP A 373 12.06 3.64 -17.97
CA TRP A 373 11.76 2.34 -18.54
C TRP A 373 10.34 2.33 -19.13
N LEU A 374 10.14 1.63 -20.24
CA LEU A 374 8.84 1.45 -20.89
C LEU A 374 8.31 0.03 -20.66
N VAL A 375 7.06 -0.06 -20.25
CA VAL A 375 6.27 -1.28 -20.18
C VAL A 375 5.09 -1.15 -21.13
N ARG A 376 4.86 -2.17 -21.96
CA ARG A 376 3.72 -2.20 -22.89
C ARG A 376 2.59 -3.00 -22.25
N VAL A 377 1.45 -2.36 -22.04
CA VAL A 377 0.22 -2.95 -21.49
C VAL A 377 -0.82 -2.94 -22.60
N GLY A 378 -0.74 -3.92 -23.51
CA GLY A 378 -1.46 -3.87 -24.76
C GLY A 378 -1.07 -2.66 -25.58
N ARG A 379 -2.01 -1.74 -25.82
CA ARG A 379 -1.85 -0.47 -26.53
C ARG A 379 -1.32 0.65 -25.63
N VAL A 380 -1.50 0.53 -24.31
CA VAL A 380 -1.10 1.54 -23.33
C VAL A 380 0.40 1.46 -23.04
N ARG A 381 1.05 2.63 -22.95
CA ARG A 381 2.45 2.77 -22.57
C ARG A 381 2.53 3.16 -21.10
N LEU A 382 3.21 2.36 -20.29
CA LEU A 382 3.50 2.64 -18.89
C LEU A 382 4.98 2.98 -18.75
N TYR A 383 5.28 4.19 -18.29
CA TYR A 383 6.62 4.65 -18.01
C TYR A 383 6.95 4.52 -16.52
N LEU A 384 8.09 3.91 -16.22
CA LEU A 384 8.55 3.69 -14.85
C LEU A 384 9.94 4.29 -14.65
N LEU A 385 10.14 4.99 -13.53
CA LEU A 385 11.41 5.65 -13.19
C LEU A 385 12.21 4.82 -12.18
N ASP A 386 13.52 4.70 -12.42
CA ASP A 386 14.46 3.93 -11.60
C ASP A 386 15.69 4.78 -11.24
N THR A 387 16.03 4.88 -9.95
CA THR A 387 17.20 5.62 -9.45
C THR A 387 18.43 4.74 -9.26
N ASP A 388 18.39 3.43 -9.53
CA ASP A 388 19.55 2.53 -9.48
C ASP A 388 20.50 2.75 -10.67
N VAL A 389 21.07 3.95 -10.76
CA VAL A 389 21.99 4.40 -11.81
C VAL A 389 23.32 4.84 -11.22
N GLN A 390 24.38 4.76 -12.02
CA GLN A 390 25.75 4.97 -11.55
C GLN A 390 26.02 6.39 -11.03
N GLN A 391 25.32 7.38 -11.58
CA GLN A 391 25.41 8.79 -11.23
C GLN A 391 24.92 9.10 -9.81
N ASN A 392 24.12 8.21 -9.23
CA ASN A 392 23.55 8.38 -7.90
C ASN A 392 24.41 7.75 -6.81
N THR A 393 24.39 8.39 -5.64
CA THR A 393 24.92 7.82 -4.39
C THR A 393 24.17 6.53 -4.03
N LEU A 394 24.78 5.66 -3.23
CA LEU A 394 24.12 4.43 -2.77
C LEU A 394 22.79 4.71 -2.05
N GLN A 395 22.71 5.80 -1.29
CA GLN A 395 21.49 6.22 -0.62
C GLN A 395 20.40 6.68 -1.60
N ASP A 396 20.77 7.44 -2.63
CA ASP A 396 19.83 7.92 -3.65
C ASP A 396 19.27 6.79 -4.52
N ARG A 397 20.08 5.76 -4.80
CA ARG A 397 19.64 4.52 -5.47
C ARG A 397 18.57 3.79 -4.66
N GLN A 398 18.56 3.91 -3.33
CA GLN A 398 17.51 3.30 -2.51
C GLN A 398 16.13 3.95 -2.69
N THR A 399 16.04 5.12 -3.33
CA THR A 399 14.75 5.79 -3.59
C THR A 399 13.78 4.87 -4.34
N THR A 400 14.25 4.10 -5.32
CA THR A 400 13.43 3.10 -6.04
C THR A 400 13.76 1.66 -5.64
N ALA A 401 14.32 1.43 -4.45
CA ALA A 401 14.56 0.06 -3.98
C ALA A 401 13.25 -0.66 -3.66
N ARG A 402 12.40 -0.08 -2.81
CA ARG A 402 11.22 -0.74 -2.26
C ARG A 402 9.96 0.12 -2.38
N LEU A 403 8.83 -0.55 -2.62
CA LEU A 403 7.50 0.06 -2.58
C LEU A 403 7.04 0.24 -1.13
N TYR A 404 6.55 1.43 -0.79
CA TYR A 404 6.09 1.84 0.55
C TYR A 404 7.15 1.69 1.64
N GLU A 405 8.26 2.42 1.47
CA GLU A 405 9.30 2.51 2.49
C GLU A 405 8.80 3.24 3.74
N ALA A 406 9.20 2.76 4.93
CA ALA A 406 8.78 3.35 6.19
C ALA A 406 9.52 4.68 6.49
N ASP A 407 10.72 4.84 5.93
CA ASP A 407 11.49 6.08 6.03
C ASP A 407 10.80 7.22 5.27
N ARG A 408 10.37 8.25 6.02
CA ARG A 408 9.68 9.43 5.48
C ARG A 408 10.56 10.24 4.53
N ASP A 409 11.89 10.27 4.75
CA ASP A 409 12.83 10.99 3.90
C ASP A 409 13.01 10.28 2.54
N CYS A 410 13.05 8.94 2.52
CA CYS A 410 12.93 8.17 1.28
C CYS A 410 11.56 8.37 0.61
N ARG A 411 10.48 8.36 1.40
CA ARG A 411 9.12 8.50 0.91
C ARG A 411 8.88 9.82 0.16
N ILE A 412 9.32 10.94 0.71
CA ILE A 412 9.19 12.24 0.01
C ILE A 412 10.00 12.27 -1.29
N ARG A 413 11.20 11.66 -1.33
CA ARG A 413 11.98 11.52 -2.58
C ARG A 413 11.26 10.68 -3.62
N GLN A 414 10.58 9.59 -3.22
CA GLN A 414 9.75 8.79 -4.12
C GLN A 414 8.62 9.61 -4.73
N GLU A 415 7.91 10.39 -3.92
CA GLU A 415 6.79 11.21 -4.38
C GLU A 415 7.25 12.38 -5.26
N MET A 416 8.41 12.99 -4.94
CA MET A 416 9.06 13.96 -5.82
C MET A 416 9.43 13.32 -7.17
N LEU A 417 10.05 12.14 -7.16
CA LEU A 417 10.41 11.44 -8.40
C LEU A 417 9.17 11.08 -9.23
N LEU A 418 8.11 10.57 -8.58
CA LEU A 418 6.86 10.22 -9.25
C LEU A 418 6.18 11.45 -9.85
N GLY A 419 5.99 12.51 -9.06
CA GLY A 419 5.27 13.71 -9.48
C GLY A 419 6.10 14.61 -10.40
N ILE A 420 7.21 15.13 -9.88
CA ILE A 420 8.09 16.07 -10.60
C ILE A 420 8.83 15.34 -11.73
N GLY A 421 9.48 14.22 -11.41
CA GLY A 421 10.24 13.44 -12.38
C GLY A 421 9.36 12.88 -13.49
N GLY A 422 8.14 12.44 -13.16
CA GLY A 422 7.17 11.97 -14.14
C GLY A 422 6.72 13.07 -15.12
N VAL A 423 6.45 14.28 -14.65
CA VAL A 423 6.13 15.42 -15.53
C VAL A 423 7.32 15.80 -16.42
N GLN A 424 8.53 15.83 -15.86
CA GLN A 424 9.75 16.08 -16.63
C GLN A 424 9.98 15.03 -17.71
N LEU A 425 9.72 13.75 -17.40
CA LEU A 425 9.81 12.66 -18.37
C LEU A 425 8.83 12.85 -19.52
N LEU A 426 7.55 13.12 -19.23
CA LEU A 426 6.55 13.33 -20.28
C LEU A 426 6.94 14.47 -21.21
N LYS A 427 7.45 15.58 -20.66
CA LYS A 427 7.99 16.70 -21.44
C LYS A 427 9.20 16.31 -22.28
N LEU A 428 10.13 15.53 -21.72
CA LEU A 428 11.33 15.06 -22.43
C LEU A 428 10.97 14.15 -23.62
N LEU A 429 9.89 13.39 -23.51
CA LEU A 429 9.36 12.52 -24.56
C LEU A 429 8.42 13.26 -25.55
N ASP A 430 8.21 14.57 -25.39
CA ASP A 430 7.23 15.38 -26.12
C ASP A 430 5.80 14.79 -26.08
N ILE A 431 5.45 14.14 -24.97
CA ILE A 431 4.08 13.70 -24.70
C ILE A 431 3.35 14.88 -24.06
N ARG A 432 2.21 15.27 -24.63
CA ARG A 432 1.44 16.46 -24.22
C ARG A 432 0.06 16.07 -23.71
N PRO A 433 -0.06 15.58 -22.45
CA PRO A 433 -1.34 15.10 -21.96
C PRO A 433 -2.42 16.18 -21.95
N CYS A 434 -3.65 15.80 -22.31
CA CYS A 434 -4.81 16.69 -22.18
C CYS A 434 -5.25 16.85 -20.72
N ALA A 435 -5.01 15.83 -19.89
CA ALA A 435 -5.30 15.83 -18.46
C ALA A 435 -4.33 14.91 -17.69
N TYR A 436 -4.17 15.21 -16.40
CA TYR A 436 -3.31 14.48 -15.47
C TYR A 436 -4.18 13.90 -14.35
N HIS A 437 -4.16 12.58 -14.20
CA HIS A 437 -4.91 11.89 -13.16
C HIS A 437 -3.98 11.42 -12.05
N MET A 438 -4.14 12.02 -10.87
CA MET A 438 -3.48 11.63 -9.63
C MET A 438 -4.30 10.53 -8.95
N ASN A 439 -3.75 9.32 -8.91
CA ASN A 439 -4.34 8.20 -8.19
C ASN A 439 -3.79 8.18 -6.75
N GLU A 440 -4.56 8.73 -5.81
CA GLU A 440 -4.16 9.09 -4.44
C GLU A 440 -3.12 10.23 -4.38
N GLY A 441 -2.90 10.82 -3.20
CA GLY A 441 -2.06 12.01 -2.99
C GLY A 441 -0.56 11.86 -3.34
N HIS A 442 -0.07 10.63 -3.56
CA HIS A 442 1.37 10.32 -3.72
C HIS A 442 2.04 10.97 -4.93
N SER A 443 1.26 11.41 -5.91
CA SER A 443 1.75 12.06 -7.13
C SER A 443 1.49 13.57 -7.14
N ALA A 444 0.95 14.14 -6.06
CA ALA A 444 0.48 15.53 -6.03
C ALA A 444 1.58 16.57 -6.29
N PHE A 445 2.86 16.25 -6.08
CA PHE A 445 3.96 17.12 -6.48
C PHE A 445 4.05 17.35 -8.00
N LEU A 446 3.34 16.58 -8.82
CA LEU A 446 3.17 16.89 -10.25
C LEU A 446 2.54 18.27 -10.46
N ILE A 447 1.67 18.71 -9.55
CA ILE A 447 1.03 20.04 -9.61
C ILE A 447 2.09 21.13 -9.62
N LEU A 448 3.05 21.06 -8.69
CA LEU A 448 4.10 22.06 -8.54
C LEU A 448 4.99 22.14 -9.79
N GLU A 449 5.35 20.98 -10.37
CA GLU A 449 6.15 20.95 -11.61
C GLU A 449 5.40 21.46 -12.83
N ARG A 450 4.10 21.15 -12.93
CA ARG A 450 3.26 21.70 -14.00
C ARG A 450 3.14 23.22 -13.91
N ILE A 451 2.89 23.76 -12.72
CA ILE A 451 2.84 25.22 -12.49
C ILE A 451 4.19 25.83 -12.89
N ARG A 452 5.31 25.30 -12.37
CA ARG A 452 6.66 25.80 -12.67
C ARG A 452 6.95 25.83 -14.18
N ILE A 453 6.61 24.74 -14.89
CA ILE A 453 6.80 24.65 -16.35
C ILE A 453 5.95 25.68 -17.08
N ILE A 454 4.67 25.84 -16.70
CA ILE A 454 3.77 26.78 -17.37
C ILE A 454 4.21 28.23 -17.13
N MET A 455 4.58 28.59 -15.89
CA MET A 455 5.11 29.91 -15.56
C MET A 455 6.35 30.22 -16.41
N ARG A 456 7.29 29.28 -16.49
CA ARG A 456 8.54 29.46 -17.24
C ARG A 456 8.31 29.53 -18.75
N ASP A 457 7.52 28.61 -19.31
CA ASP A 457 7.37 28.48 -20.76
C ASP A 457 6.39 29.52 -21.34
N ARG A 458 5.42 30.02 -20.55
CA ARG A 458 4.40 30.99 -20.99
C ARG A 458 4.51 32.37 -20.35
N GLY A 459 5.40 32.56 -19.38
CA GLY A 459 5.57 33.83 -18.67
C GLY A 459 4.38 34.21 -17.76
N LEU A 460 3.62 33.22 -17.29
CA LEU A 460 2.45 33.43 -16.45
C LEU A 460 2.81 33.54 -14.96
N SER A 461 1.96 34.21 -14.18
CA SER A 461 2.05 34.23 -12.72
C SER A 461 1.67 32.87 -12.11
N PHE A 462 2.00 32.66 -10.83
CA PHE A 462 1.62 31.45 -10.10
C PHE A 462 0.11 31.20 -10.10
N ALA A 463 -0.69 32.26 -9.90
CA ALA A 463 -2.15 32.17 -9.89
C ALA A 463 -2.72 31.76 -11.26
N GLU A 464 -2.26 32.40 -12.34
CA GLU A 464 -2.70 32.08 -13.70
C GLU A 464 -2.29 30.66 -14.12
N ALA A 465 -1.04 30.27 -13.84
CA ALA A 465 -0.56 28.92 -14.09
C ALA A 465 -1.30 27.87 -13.24
N GLY A 466 -1.63 28.23 -11.99
CA GLY A 466 -2.42 27.42 -11.06
C GLY A 466 -3.80 27.09 -11.62
N GLU A 467 -4.52 28.05 -12.19
CA GLU A 467 -5.83 27.82 -12.81
C GLU A 467 -5.75 26.90 -14.04
N LEU A 468 -4.72 27.05 -14.87
CA LEU A 468 -4.48 26.13 -15.99
C LEU A 468 -4.20 24.69 -15.52
N VAL A 469 -3.42 24.55 -14.44
CA VAL A 469 -3.16 23.25 -13.82
C VAL A 469 -4.43 22.65 -13.25
N ARG A 470 -5.21 23.44 -12.50
CA ARG A 470 -6.48 23.03 -11.92
C ARG A 470 -7.45 22.52 -12.99
N GLY A 471 -7.61 23.25 -14.10
CA GLY A 471 -8.48 22.89 -15.22
C GLY A 471 -8.12 21.60 -15.96
N SER A 472 -6.96 21.00 -15.67
CA SER A 472 -6.44 19.81 -16.36
C SER A 472 -5.93 18.71 -15.42
N CYS A 473 -6.25 18.81 -14.12
CA CYS A 473 -5.93 17.80 -13.11
C CYS A 473 -7.20 17.11 -12.60
N LEU A 474 -7.11 15.80 -12.45
CA LEU A 474 -8.12 14.91 -11.90
C LEU A 474 -7.53 14.20 -10.67
N PHE A 475 -8.32 14.09 -9.59
CA PHE A 475 -7.88 13.45 -8.35
C PHE A 475 -8.84 12.35 -7.91
N THR A 476 -8.30 11.18 -7.55
CA THR A 476 -9.07 10.13 -6.88
C THR A 476 -8.48 9.82 -5.53
N THR A 477 -9.30 9.87 -4.48
CA THR A 477 -8.94 9.44 -3.13
C THR A 477 -9.52 8.06 -2.83
N HIS A 478 -8.70 7.19 -2.24
CA HIS A 478 -9.04 5.79 -1.92
C HIS A 478 -9.17 5.55 -0.42
N THR A 479 -8.78 6.53 0.38
CA THR A 479 -8.61 6.39 1.81
C THR A 479 -9.85 6.92 2.54
N PRO A 480 -10.64 6.06 3.21
CA PRO A 480 -11.86 6.50 3.92
C PRO A 480 -11.60 7.02 5.34
N VAL A 481 -10.33 7.04 5.78
CA VAL A 481 -9.94 7.36 7.15
C VAL A 481 -8.80 8.37 7.16
N ASP A 482 -8.92 9.38 8.02
CA ASP A 482 -7.97 10.49 8.14
C ASP A 482 -6.51 10.00 8.30
N ALA A 483 -6.29 9.01 9.18
CA ALA A 483 -4.98 8.45 9.49
C ALA A 483 -4.29 7.72 8.31
N GLY A 484 -5.01 7.40 7.24
CA GLY A 484 -4.44 6.75 6.06
C GLY A 484 -3.92 7.71 4.99
N ASN A 485 -4.20 9.02 5.13
CA ASN A 485 -3.80 10.02 4.14
C ASN A 485 -2.33 10.41 4.31
N GLU A 486 -1.66 10.68 3.19
CA GLU A 486 -0.24 10.97 3.13
C GLU A 486 0.08 12.41 3.62
N ARG A 487 1.03 12.54 4.56
CA ARG A 487 1.38 13.81 5.21
C ARG A 487 2.86 13.93 5.52
N PHE A 488 3.50 15.05 5.20
CA PHE A 488 4.90 15.29 5.55
C PHE A 488 5.03 16.33 6.66
N SER A 489 6.06 16.21 7.49
CA SER A 489 6.40 17.26 8.46
C SER A 489 6.86 18.52 7.72
N LEU A 490 6.64 19.68 8.33
CA LEU A 490 7.03 20.96 7.71
C LEU A 490 8.54 21.07 7.53
N ASP A 491 9.34 20.54 8.47
CA ASP A 491 10.81 20.53 8.35
C ASP A 491 11.28 19.72 7.13
N LEU A 492 10.60 18.61 6.85
CA LEU A 492 10.91 17.77 5.70
C LEU A 492 10.50 18.48 4.40
N MET A 493 9.36 19.15 4.41
CA MET A 493 8.94 20.00 3.29
C MET A 493 9.95 21.13 3.05
N GLU A 494 10.39 21.83 4.08
CA GLU A 494 11.35 22.95 3.98
C GLU A 494 12.68 22.49 3.41
N LYS A 495 13.18 21.35 3.89
CA LYS A 495 14.38 20.71 3.39
C LYS A 495 14.34 20.55 1.87
N TYR A 496 13.26 20.00 1.30
CA TYR A 496 13.20 19.66 -0.13
C TYR A 496 12.58 20.74 -1.02
N PHE A 497 11.71 21.60 -0.50
CA PHE A 497 10.89 22.52 -1.29
C PHE A 497 11.17 24.00 -1.05
N SER A 498 12.09 24.40 -0.15
CA SER A 498 12.47 25.81 0.03
C SER A 498 12.91 26.49 -1.27
N SER A 499 13.83 25.89 -2.03
CA SER A 499 14.23 26.40 -3.35
C SER A 499 13.10 26.34 -4.38
N TYR A 500 12.20 25.36 -4.24
CA TYR A 500 11.07 25.19 -5.13
C TYR A 500 10.01 26.29 -4.92
N SER A 501 9.76 26.68 -3.66
CA SER A 501 8.92 27.82 -3.28
C SER A 501 9.39 29.11 -3.95
N GLN A 502 10.71 29.36 -3.92
CA GLN A 502 11.31 30.53 -4.57
C GLN A 502 11.14 30.49 -6.10
N ALA A 503 11.32 29.32 -6.72
CA ALA A 503 11.12 29.14 -8.16
C ALA A 503 9.65 29.34 -8.60
N LEU A 504 8.70 29.15 -7.68
CA LEU A 504 7.28 29.43 -7.89
C LEU A 504 6.89 30.88 -7.54
N GLY A 505 7.83 31.69 -7.06
CA GLY A 505 7.58 33.09 -6.66
C GLY A 505 6.75 33.22 -5.37
N LEU A 506 6.77 32.21 -4.49
CA LEU A 506 6.02 32.18 -3.24
C LEU A 506 6.93 32.33 -2.03
N SER A 507 6.46 33.05 -1.02
CA SER A 507 7.01 32.97 0.33
C SER A 507 6.77 31.58 0.94
N TRP A 508 7.59 31.20 1.91
CA TRP A 508 7.46 29.89 2.55
C TRP A 508 6.07 29.67 3.20
N PRO A 509 5.48 30.65 3.91
CA PRO A 509 4.11 30.52 4.43
C PRO A 509 3.06 30.31 3.33
N GLU A 510 3.16 31.03 2.20
CA GLU A 510 2.25 30.85 1.06
C GLU A 510 2.40 29.47 0.43
N PHE A 511 3.62 28.95 0.32
CA PHE A 511 3.86 27.60 -0.18
C PHE A 511 3.25 26.54 0.74
N LEU A 512 3.41 26.68 2.05
CA LEU A 512 2.82 25.75 3.02
C LEU A 512 1.29 25.76 2.98
N HIS A 513 0.67 26.90 2.65
CA HIS A 513 -0.77 27.03 2.52
C HIS A 513 -1.34 26.13 1.39
N LEU A 514 -0.54 25.81 0.37
CA LEU A 514 -0.98 24.95 -0.74
C LEU A 514 -1.45 23.56 -0.29
N GLY A 515 -0.88 23.04 0.80
CA GLY A 515 -1.17 21.71 1.35
C GLY A 515 -1.71 21.74 2.78
N ARG A 516 -2.26 22.87 3.25
CA ARG A 516 -2.80 22.99 4.62
C ARG A 516 -4.25 23.48 4.60
N LEU A 517 -5.06 22.93 5.49
CA LEU A 517 -6.40 23.44 5.78
C LEU A 517 -6.30 24.62 6.73
N GLU A 518 -6.96 25.74 6.41
CA GLU A 518 -7.01 26.90 7.30
C GLU A 518 -7.74 26.58 8.61
N GLY A 519 -7.15 26.96 9.75
CA GLY A 519 -7.78 26.80 11.07
C GLY A 519 -7.59 25.42 11.71
N HIS A 520 -6.88 24.49 11.06
CA HIS A 520 -6.45 23.24 11.68
C HIS A 520 -5.04 23.37 12.29
N GLU A 521 -4.90 23.03 13.56
CA GLU A 521 -3.63 23.07 14.32
C GLU A 521 -2.59 22.02 13.87
N ARG A 522 -2.86 21.26 12.81
CA ARG A 522 -1.97 20.19 12.38
C ARG A 522 -0.70 20.76 11.76
N ASN A 523 0.44 20.48 12.39
CA ASN A 523 1.76 20.95 11.95
C ASN A 523 2.38 20.09 10.84
N VAL A 524 1.62 19.85 9.76
CA VAL A 524 1.97 18.95 8.65
C VAL A 524 1.50 19.51 7.31
N PHE A 525 2.13 19.07 6.23
CA PHE A 525 1.70 19.32 4.85
C PHE A 525 0.93 18.10 4.34
N GLU A 526 -0.32 18.28 3.96
CA GLU A 526 -1.23 17.23 3.53
C GLU A 526 -1.29 17.14 2.00
N MET A 527 -0.88 15.99 1.47
CA MET A 527 -0.80 15.80 0.02
C MET A 527 -2.18 15.78 -0.66
N THR A 528 -3.19 15.28 0.05
CA THR A 528 -4.57 15.30 -0.43
C THR A 528 -5.12 16.72 -0.56
N VAL A 529 -4.76 17.63 0.35
CA VAL A 529 -5.17 19.03 0.28
C VAL A 529 -4.57 19.69 -0.96
N LEU A 530 -3.26 19.49 -1.21
CA LEU A 530 -2.60 19.96 -2.43
C LEU A 530 -3.32 19.45 -3.68
N ALA A 531 -3.67 18.15 -3.72
CA ALA A 531 -4.35 17.54 -4.85
C ALA A 531 -5.77 18.11 -5.07
N LEU A 532 -6.54 18.32 -3.99
CA LEU A 532 -7.90 18.87 -4.05
C LEU A 532 -7.90 20.33 -4.50
N ASN A 533 -6.97 21.15 -4.01
CA ASN A 533 -6.86 22.56 -4.36
C ASN A 533 -6.60 22.78 -5.86
N TYR A 534 -5.83 21.89 -6.49
CA TYR A 534 -5.42 22.00 -7.89
C TYR A 534 -6.02 20.91 -8.80
N SER A 535 -7.22 20.42 -8.50
CA SER A 535 -7.96 19.54 -9.40
C SER A 535 -9.33 20.12 -9.76
N CYS A 536 -9.72 20.02 -11.03
CA CYS A 536 -11.05 20.41 -11.49
C CYS A 536 -12.12 19.37 -11.14
N LYS A 537 -11.72 18.11 -10.97
CA LYS A 537 -12.58 17.02 -10.52
C LYS A 537 -11.87 16.18 -9.49
N ALA A 538 -12.58 15.88 -8.41
CA ALA A 538 -12.17 14.94 -7.39
C ALA A 538 -13.26 13.87 -7.19
N ASN A 539 -12.87 12.63 -6.93
CA ASN A 539 -13.82 11.55 -6.66
C ASN A 539 -13.35 10.57 -5.59
N GLY A 540 -14.30 10.04 -4.84
CA GLY A 540 -14.15 8.78 -4.12
C GLY A 540 -14.34 7.56 -5.03
N VAL A 541 -14.11 6.37 -4.48
CA VAL A 541 -14.13 5.10 -5.23
C VAL A 541 -15.41 4.27 -5.11
N SER A 542 -16.42 4.83 -4.45
CA SER A 542 -17.79 4.33 -4.39
C SER A 542 -18.71 5.47 -3.97
N ARG A 543 -20.03 5.29 -4.13
CA ARG A 543 -21.01 6.30 -3.71
C ARG A 543 -20.84 6.69 -2.24
N LEU A 544 -20.81 5.70 -1.34
CA LEU A 544 -20.59 5.91 0.09
C LEU A 544 -19.22 6.53 0.37
N HIS A 545 -18.18 6.11 -0.36
CA HIS A 545 -16.86 6.71 -0.19
C HIS A 545 -16.87 8.19 -0.56
N GLY A 546 -17.57 8.59 -1.63
CA GLY A 546 -17.74 10.00 -1.99
C GLY A 546 -18.38 10.80 -0.87
N GLU A 547 -19.41 10.25 -0.22
CA GLU A 547 -20.06 10.88 0.95
C GLU A 547 -19.08 11.01 2.13
N VAL A 548 -18.34 9.95 2.47
CA VAL A 548 -17.33 9.98 3.54
C VAL A 548 -16.21 10.99 3.23
N SER A 549 -15.72 11.03 1.98
CA SER A 549 -14.69 11.97 1.56
C SER A 549 -15.16 13.42 1.64
N ARG A 550 -16.42 13.73 1.30
CA ARG A 550 -16.97 15.09 1.47
C ARG A 550 -16.95 15.51 2.93
N HIS A 551 -17.36 14.65 3.85
CA HIS A 551 -17.33 14.96 5.29
C HIS A 551 -15.91 15.16 5.79
N MET A 552 -14.98 14.28 5.41
CA MET A 552 -13.59 14.33 5.84
C MET A 552 -12.87 15.61 5.39
N TRP A 553 -13.14 16.07 4.17
CA TRP A 553 -12.46 17.23 3.57
C TRP A 553 -13.28 18.51 3.59
N HIS A 554 -14.50 18.50 4.14
CA HIS A 554 -15.37 19.66 4.28
C HIS A 554 -14.69 20.90 4.86
N PRO A 555 -13.76 20.80 5.86
CA PRO A 555 -13.06 21.98 6.37
C PRO A 555 -12.28 22.79 5.32
N GLY A 556 -11.95 22.19 4.16
CA GLY A 556 -11.33 22.89 3.03
C GLY A 556 -12.28 23.79 2.22
N TRP A 557 -13.59 23.67 2.41
CA TRP A 557 -14.62 24.46 1.72
C TRP A 557 -15.48 25.24 2.72
N LYS A 558 -14.89 26.30 3.30
CA LYS A 558 -15.58 27.17 4.26
C LYS A 558 -16.86 27.78 3.66
N GLY A 559 -17.95 27.71 4.41
CA GLY A 559 -19.25 28.26 4.00
C GLY A 559 -20.02 27.42 2.98
N MET A 560 -19.47 26.28 2.52
CA MET A 560 -20.15 25.38 1.61
C MET A 560 -20.88 24.28 2.39
N PRO A 561 -22.15 23.93 2.07
CA PRO A 561 -22.78 22.74 2.62
C PRO A 561 -22.01 21.46 2.24
N VAL A 562 -21.92 20.47 3.15
CA VAL A 562 -21.21 19.20 2.90
C VAL A 562 -21.69 18.52 1.60
N ALA A 563 -22.98 18.62 1.28
CA ALA A 563 -23.57 18.05 0.08
C ALA A 563 -23.05 18.68 -1.23
N GLU A 564 -22.58 19.93 -1.18
CA GLU A 564 -22.11 20.66 -2.36
C GLU A 564 -20.58 20.58 -2.53
N VAL A 565 -19.84 20.07 -1.54
CA VAL A 565 -18.39 19.83 -1.65
C VAL A 565 -18.10 19.04 -2.94
N PRO A 566 -17.23 19.55 -3.85
CA PRO A 566 -17.06 19.06 -5.22
C PRO A 566 -16.26 17.77 -5.33
N ILE A 567 -16.51 16.82 -4.41
CA ILE A 567 -15.98 15.47 -4.43
C ILE A 567 -17.11 14.53 -4.87
N GLY A 568 -16.98 13.97 -6.07
CA GLY A 568 -17.92 13.00 -6.63
C GLY A 568 -17.61 11.56 -6.23
N HIS A 569 -18.08 10.62 -7.03
CA HIS A 569 -17.65 9.22 -6.95
C HIS A 569 -17.56 8.59 -8.33
N VAL A 570 -16.62 7.66 -8.47
CA VAL A 570 -16.54 6.71 -9.58
C VAL A 570 -16.35 5.34 -8.94
N THR A 571 -17.34 4.45 -9.08
CA THR A 571 -17.27 3.13 -8.45
C THR A 571 -16.19 2.28 -9.11
N ASN A 572 -15.27 1.74 -8.31
CA ASN A 572 -14.20 0.87 -8.82
C ASN A 572 -14.76 -0.33 -9.60
N GLY A 573 -14.06 -0.70 -10.66
CA GLY A 573 -14.30 -1.92 -11.43
C GLY A 573 -13.08 -2.84 -11.42
N VAL A 574 -13.24 -4.04 -11.97
CA VAL A 574 -12.15 -4.99 -12.21
C VAL A 574 -12.09 -5.34 -13.69
N HIS A 575 -10.90 -5.66 -14.19
CA HIS A 575 -10.75 -6.05 -15.58
C HIS A 575 -11.27 -7.47 -15.82
N VAL A 576 -12.45 -7.60 -16.41
CA VAL A 576 -13.23 -8.85 -16.50
C VAL A 576 -12.39 -10.01 -17.09
N ALA A 577 -11.68 -9.79 -18.19
CA ALA A 577 -10.86 -10.82 -18.83
C ALA A 577 -9.72 -11.36 -17.93
N SER A 578 -9.26 -10.58 -16.95
CA SER A 578 -8.26 -11.03 -15.95
C SER A 578 -8.85 -12.09 -15.01
N TYR A 579 -10.12 -11.99 -14.65
CA TYR A 579 -10.71 -12.76 -13.54
C TYR A 579 -11.61 -13.91 -13.98
N VAL A 580 -12.27 -13.81 -15.14
CA VAL A 580 -13.10 -14.91 -15.67
C VAL A 580 -12.25 -16.13 -15.98
N GLY A 581 -12.57 -17.26 -15.35
CA GLY A 581 -11.83 -18.51 -15.50
C GLY A 581 -12.14 -19.25 -16.80
N LYS A 582 -11.22 -20.15 -17.19
CA LYS A 582 -11.26 -20.87 -18.48
C LYS A 582 -12.57 -21.64 -18.70
N ALA A 583 -13.11 -22.26 -17.66
CA ALA A 583 -14.35 -23.03 -17.73
C ALA A 583 -15.62 -22.17 -17.92
N MET A 584 -15.59 -20.91 -17.50
CA MET A 584 -16.74 -20.00 -17.62
C MET A 584 -16.83 -19.36 -19.00
N ARG A 585 -15.69 -19.18 -19.69
CA ARG A 585 -15.64 -18.49 -21.00
C ARG A 585 -16.52 -19.14 -22.08
N PRO A 586 -16.54 -20.48 -22.27
CA PRO A 586 -17.42 -21.10 -23.25
C PRO A 586 -18.90 -20.85 -22.94
N LEU A 587 -19.31 -20.94 -21.67
CA LEU A 587 -20.69 -20.70 -21.25
C LEU A 587 -21.12 -19.26 -21.57
N LEU A 588 -20.27 -18.29 -21.23
CA LEU A 588 -20.51 -16.88 -21.57
C LEU A 588 -20.57 -16.67 -23.09
N SER A 589 -19.68 -17.33 -23.85
CA SER A 589 -19.66 -17.19 -25.31
C SER A 589 -20.88 -17.82 -25.99
N GLU A 590 -21.44 -18.87 -25.39
CA GLU A 590 -22.66 -19.53 -25.87
C GLU A 590 -23.89 -18.63 -25.72
N VAL A 591 -24.06 -17.98 -24.56
CA VAL A 591 -25.25 -17.15 -24.28
C VAL A 591 -25.12 -15.69 -24.73
N LEU A 592 -23.91 -15.13 -24.75
CA LEU A 592 -23.64 -13.71 -25.06
C LEU A 592 -22.93 -13.52 -26.41
N GLY A 593 -22.56 -14.61 -27.09
CA GLY A 593 -21.76 -14.57 -28.32
C GLY A 593 -20.25 -14.48 -28.08
N SER A 594 -19.44 -14.71 -29.11
CA SER A 594 -17.97 -14.75 -29.01
C SER A 594 -17.31 -13.43 -28.62
N ASP A 595 -18.00 -12.31 -28.86
CA ASP A 595 -17.53 -10.94 -28.61
C ASP A 595 -18.07 -10.35 -27.30
N TRP A 596 -18.55 -11.18 -26.36
CA TRP A 596 -19.20 -10.74 -25.12
C TRP A 596 -18.38 -9.75 -24.27
N LEU A 597 -17.05 -9.75 -24.37
CA LEU A 597 -16.17 -8.79 -23.70
C LEU A 597 -16.35 -7.34 -24.20
N LYS A 598 -16.95 -7.14 -25.39
CA LYS A 598 -17.27 -5.82 -25.96
C LYS A 598 -18.62 -5.30 -25.50
N ILE A 599 -19.44 -6.12 -24.83
CA ILE A 599 -20.77 -5.72 -24.37
C ILE A 599 -20.62 -4.69 -23.24
N PRO A 600 -21.24 -3.49 -23.34
CA PRO A 600 -21.22 -2.50 -22.27
C PRO A 600 -21.81 -3.03 -20.97
N ALA A 601 -21.29 -2.59 -19.82
CA ALA A 601 -21.72 -3.12 -18.51
C ALA A 601 -23.22 -2.91 -18.19
N GLY A 602 -23.87 -1.90 -18.79
CA GLY A 602 -25.30 -1.61 -18.61
C GLY A 602 -26.21 -2.20 -19.70
N ASP A 603 -25.68 -2.99 -20.63
CA ASP A 603 -26.43 -3.53 -21.75
C ASP A 603 -27.38 -4.67 -21.30
N PRO A 604 -28.67 -4.66 -21.71
CA PRO A 604 -29.60 -5.75 -21.40
C PRO A 604 -29.18 -7.13 -21.91
N ALA A 605 -28.23 -7.24 -22.85
CA ALA A 605 -27.68 -8.50 -23.31
C ALA A 605 -27.15 -9.36 -22.14
N TRP A 606 -26.66 -8.74 -21.05
CA TRP A 606 -26.22 -9.45 -19.85
C TRP A 606 -27.33 -10.29 -19.18
N ASN A 607 -28.61 -9.99 -19.42
CA ASN A 607 -29.74 -10.80 -18.92
C ASN A 607 -29.72 -12.23 -19.49
N ALA A 608 -29.04 -12.47 -20.62
CA ALA A 608 -28.91 -13.81 -21.18
C ALA A 608 -28.04 -14.75 -20.32
N ILE A 609 -27.30 -14.23 -19.32
CA ILE A 609 -26.58 -15.06 -18.34
C ILE A 609 -27.52 -16.00 -17.60
N ASP A 610 -28.76 -15.59 -17.34
CA ASP A 610 -29.76 -16.42 -16.64
C ASP A 610 -30.17 -17.66 -17.46
N ASN A 611 -29.82 -17.70 -18.76
CA ASN A 611 -30.05 -18.87 -19.62
C ASN A 611 -28.94 -19.93 -19.52
N ILE A 612 -27.86 -19.68 -18.78
CA ILE A 612 -26.82 -20.68 -18.56
C ILE A 612 -27.43 -21.82 -17.72
N SER A 613 -27.38 -23.04 -18.26
CA SER A 613 -27.83 -24.24 -17.55
C SER A 613 -27.18 -24.38 -16.17
N GLU A 614 -27.98 -24.62 -15.14
CA GLU A 614 -27.51 -24.81 -13.76
C GLU A 614 -26.44 -25.91 -13.66
N SER A 615 -26.62 -27.03 -14.37
CA SER A 615 -25.64 -28.12 -14.39
C SER A 615 -24.32 -27.70 -15.01
N ALA A 616 -24.36 -26.94 -16.13
CA ALA A 616 -23.16 -26.45 -16.80
C ALA A 616 -22.42 -25.42 -15.94
N LEU A 617 -23.15 -24.51 -15.31
CA LEU A 617 -22.60 -23.53 -14.37
C LEU A 617 -21.94 -24.23 -13.16
N TRP A 618 -22.61 -25.23 -12.61
CA TRP A 618 -22.08 -26.02 -11.49
C TRP A 618 -20.82 -26.80 -11.89
N ASP A 619 -20.77 -27.39 -13.09
CA ASP A 619 -19.59 -28.06 -13.61
C ASP A 619 -18.41 -27.11 -13.79
N ALA A 620 -18.66 -25.92 -14.35
CA ALA A 620 -17.65 -24.87 -14.44
C ALA A 620 -17.14 -24.42 -13.07
N ARG A 621 -18.01 -24.30 -12.07
CA ARG A 621 -17.62 -24.01 -10.68
C ARG A 621 -16.78 -25.15 -10.10
N ARG A 622 -17.19 -26.41 -10.25
CA ARG A 622 -16.48 -27.59 -9.75
C ARG A 622 -15.08 -27.72 -10.36
N MET A 623 -14.92 -27.51 -11.66
CA MET A 623 -13.61 -27.54 -12.33
C MET A 623 -12.65 -26.48 -11.78
N GLN A 624 -13.12 -25.25 -11.60
CA GLN A 624 -12.31 -24.16 -11.06
C GLN A 624 -11.94 -24.39 -9.59
N LYS A 625 -12.89 -24.87 -8.79
CA LYS A 625 -12.69 -25.26 -7.40
C LYS A 625 -11.67 -26.38 -7.25
N THR A 626 -11.73 -27.41 -8.09
CA THR A 626 -10.74 -28.49 -8.10
C THR A 626 -9.33 -27.95 -8.33
N SER A 627 -9.17 -26.99 -9.24
CA SER A 627 -7.88 -26.32 -9.49
C SER A 627 -7.36 -25.59 -8.25
N LEU A 628 -8.23 -24.87 -7.52
CA LEU A 628 -7.88 -24.23 -6.25
C LEU A 628 -7.44 -25.26 -5.19
N LEU A 629 -8.21 -26.33 -5.03
CA LEU A 629 -7.93 -27.37 -4.04
C LEU A 629 -6.60 -28.09 -4.33
N GLU A 630 -6.26 -28.33 -5.60
CA GLU A 630 -4.98 -28.90 -6.01
C GLU A 630 -3.80 -28.00 -5.64
N VAL A 631 -3.93 -26.68 -5.83
CA VAL A 631 -2.90 -25.73 -5.39
C VAL A 631 -2.76 -25.77 -3.87
N ILE A 632 -3.86 -25.74 -3.11
CA ILE A 632 -3.79 -25.85 -1.64
C ILE A 632 -3.08 -27.16 -1.25
N ARG A 633 -3.45 -28.30 -1.87
CA ARG A 633 -2.78 -29.59 -1.64
C ARG A 633 -1.28 -29.54 -1.93
N LYS A 634 -0.86 -28.86 -3.00
CA LYS A 634 0.55 -28.70 -3.38
C LYS A 634 1.33 -27.82 -2.38
N HIS A 635 0.67 -26.86 -1.75
CA HIS A 635 1.28 -25.97 -0.75
C HIS A 635 1.41 -26.60 0.64
N LEU A 636 0.53 -27.55 0.99
CA LEU A 636 0.49 -28.18 2.32
C LEU A 636 1.84 -28.74 2.81
N PRO A 637 2.62 -29.52 2.03
CA PRO A 637 3.87 -30.08 2.53
C PRO A 637 4.88 -29.03 3.00
N ALA A 638 5.02 -27.95 2.23
CA ALA A 638 5.95 -26.87 2.58
C ALA A 638 5.50 -26.10 3.83
N MET A 639 4.19 -25.85 3.96
CA MET A 639 3.62 -25.18 5.13
C MET A 639 3.73 -26.06 6.38
N CYS A 640 3.33 -27.32 6.30
CA CYS A 640 3.39 -28.29 7.42
C CYS A 640 4.81 -28.50 7.90
N ALA A 641 5.79 -28.58 7.00
CA ALA A 641 7.20 -28.72 7.37
C ALA A 641 7.72 -27.52 8.17
N LYS A 642 7.33 -26.28 7.80
CA LYS A 642 7.71 -25.07 8.54
C LYS A 642 7.08 -25.03 9.93
N LEU A 643 5.81 -25.36 10.03
CA LEU A 643 5.02 -25.27 11.27
C LEU A 643 5.17 -26.50 12.18
N GLY A 644 6.01 -27.49 11.82
CA GLY A 644 6.21 -28.71 12.61
C GLY A 644 4.97 -29.62 12.67
N VAL A 645 4.09 -29.56 11.67
CA VAL A 645 2.86 -30.35 11.62
C VAL A 645 3.18 -31.83 11.32
N PRO A 646 2.69 -32.80 12.12
CA PRO A 646 2.95 -34.22 11.88
C PRO A 646 2.42 -34.71 10.53
N ARG A 647 3.13 -35.67 9.92
CA ARG A 647 2.72 -36.28 8.63
C ARG A 647 1.32 -36.91 8.66
N SER A 648 0.87 -37.41 9.81
CA SER A 648 -0.49 -37.95 10.00
C SER A 648 -1.55 -36.85 9.80
N LEU A 649 -1.39 -35.73 10.50
CA LEU A 649 -2.26 -34.57 10.40
C LEU A 649 -2.22 -33.95 9.00
N GLN A 650 -1.04 -33.86 8.38
CA GLN A 650 -0.91 -33.41 6.99
C GLN A 650 -1.73 -34.29 6.01
N LYS A 651 -1.68 -35.62 6.15
CA LYS A 651 -2.48 -36.54 5.32
C LYS A 651 -3.98 -36.33 5.55
N GLU A 652 -4.39 -36.13 6.81
CA GLU A 652 -5.76 -35.80 7.14
C GLU A 652 -6.19 -34.49 6.48
N MET A 653 -5.42 -33.41 6.62
CA MET A 653 -5.68 -32.12 5.98
C MET A 653 -5.86 -32.26 4.47
N ALA A 654 -4.97 -32.99 3.80
CA ALA A 654 -5.06 -33.21 2.36
C ALA A 654 -6.31 -34.01 1.95
N SER A 655 -6.74 -34.98 2.76
CA SER A 655 -7.94 -35.80 2.51
C SER A 655 -9.25 -35.02 2.61
N ARG A 656 -9.28 -33.93 3.40
CA ARG A 656 -10.47 -33.07 3.58
C ARG A 656 -10.67 -32.06 2.46
N LEU A 657 -9.65 -31.80 1.65
CA LEU A 657 -9.75 -30.98 0.46
C LEU A 657 -10.51 -31.77 -0.61
N ASN A 658 -11.82 -31.58 -0.72
CA ASN A 658 -12.68 -32.26 -1.69
C ASN A 658 -13.55 -31.25 -2.46
N ALA A 659 -14.00 -31.62 -3.65
CA ALA A 659 -14.79 -30.75 -4.50
C ALA A 659 -16.24 -30.56 -4.03
N SER A 660 -16.73 -31.34 -3.05
CA SER A 660 -18.05 -31.16 -2.44
C SER A 660 -18.06 -30.13 -1.30
N SER A 661 -16.92 -29.82 -0.67
CA SER A 661 -16.81 -28.89 0.46
C SER A 661 -17.13 -27.45 0.09
N LEU A 662 -18.01 -26.76 0.79
CA LEU A 662 -18.14 -25.31 0.64
C LEU A 662 -16.80 -24.64 0.99
N VAL A 663 -16.26 -23.82 0.08
CA VAL A 663 -15.00 -23.11 0.27
C VAL A 663 -15.32 -21.64 0.54
N ILE A 664 -14.87 -21.13 1.68
CA ILE A 664 -15.01 -19.72 2.06
C ILE A 664 -13.62 -19.09 2.09
N GLY A 665 -13.39 -18.11 1.23
CA GLY A 665 -12.10 -17.42 1.11
C GLY A 665 -12.05 -16.09 1.85
N PHE A 666 -10.96 -15.82 2.58
CA PHE A 666 -10.59 -14.49 3.06
C PHE A 666 -9.24 -14.10 2.46
N ALA A 667 -9.24 -13.20 1.48
CA ALA A 667 -8.05 -12.85 0.68
C ALA A 667 -7.80 -11.34 0.63
N ARG A 668 -7.24 -10.77 1.70
CA ARG A 668 -7.04 -9.31 1.85
C ARG A 668 -5.80 -9.01 2.68
N ARG A 669 -5.26 -7.78 2.58
CA ARG A 669 -4.23 -7.28 3.53
C ARG A 669 -4.70 -7.52 4.97
N PHE A 670 -3.82 -8.03 5.83
CA PHE A 670 -4.08 -8.14 7.26
C PHE A 670 -3.88 -6.77 7.91
N ALA A 671 -4.93 -6.25 8.51
CA ALA A 671 -4.97 -4.99 9.24
C ALA A 671 -6.12 -5.04 10.27
N PRO A 672 -6.03 -4.34 11.41
CA PRO A 672 -7.04 -4.42 12.48
C PRO A 672 -8.47 -4.14 12.03
N TYR A 673 -8.67 -3.11 11.20
CA TYR A 673 -10.01 -2.74 10.71
C TYR A 673 -10.63 -3.78 9.75
N LYS A 674 -9.85 -4.71 9.21
CA LYS A 674 -10.35 -5.79 8.31
C LYS A 674 -10.78 -7.05 9.07
N ARG A 675 -10.46 -7.14 10.37
CA ARG A 675 -10.98 -8.15 11.30
C ARG A 675 -10.90 -9.59 10.79
N ALA A 676 -9.75 -10.00 10.25
CA ALA A 676 -9.55 -11.34 9.72
C ALA A 676 -9.76 -12.45 10.77
N ASN A 677 -9.55 -12.13 12.04
CA ASN A 677 -9.74 -13.02 13.18
C ASN A 677 -11.16 -13.03 13.77
N LEU A 678 -12.10 -12.22 13.26
CA LEU A 678 -13.47 -12.12 13.81
C LEU A 678 -14.20 -13.48 13.84
N ILE A 679 -13.95 -14.33 12.85
CA ILE A 679 -14.56 -15.66 12.78
C ILE A 679 -14.13 -16.59 13.93
N PHE A 680 -13.02 -16.27 14.60
CA PHE A 680 -12.49 -17.01 15.74
C PHE A 680 -12.96 -16.50 17.10
N ALA A 681 -13.86 -15.51 17.14
CA ALA A 681 -14.41 -14.99 18.39
C ALA A 681 -15.19 -16.04 19.20
N ASP A 682 -15.75 -17.06 18.54
CA ASP A 682 -16.43 -18.22 19.15
C ASP A 682 -15.93 -19.52 18.50
N PRO A 683 -14.79 -20.09 18.96
CA PRO A 683 -14.19 -21.28 18.37
C PRO A 683 -15.08 -22.53 18.49
N GLU A 684 -15.89 -22.64 19.54
CA GLU A 684 -16.76 -23.80 19.76
C GLU A 684 -17.91 -23.83 18.75
N ARG A 685 -18.55 -22.68 18.52
CA ARG A 685 -19.53 -22.54 17.45
C ARG A 685 -18.91 -22.78 16.09
N LEU A 686 -17.71 -22.25 15.84
CA LEU A 686 -17.02 -22.46 14.57
C LEU A 686 -16.72 -23.96 14.34
N GLN A 687 -16.26 -24.67 15.37
CA GLN A 687 -15.97 -26.11 15.29
C GLN A 687 -17.21 -26.91 14.93
N ARG A 688 -18.37 -26.62 15.55
CA ARG A 688 -19.64 -27.28 15.22
C ARG A 688 -20.02 -27.10 13.75
N ILE A 689 -19.82 -25.91 13.19
CA ILE A 689 -20.11 -25.62 11.78
C ILE A 689 -19.15 -26.40 10.87
N LEU A 690 -17.85 -26.31 11.13
CA LEU A 690 -16.83 -26.90 10.25
C LEU A 690 -16.76 -28.44 10.34
N SER A 691 -17.24 -29.03 11.44
CA SER A 691 -17.19 -30.48 11.67
C SER A 691 -18.39 -31.25 11.12
N ASN A 692 -19.39 -30.59 10.54
CA ASN A 692 -20.55 -31.26 9.96
C ASN A 692 -20.13 -32.14 8.75
N PRO A 693 -20.36 -33.48 8.79
CA PRO A 693 -19.95 -34.38 7.71
C PRO A 693 -20.87 -34.28 6.48
N GLU A 694 -22.15 -33.98 6.67
CA GLU A 694 -23.15 -33.83 5.58
C GLU A 694 -22.96 -32.52 4.81
N CYS A 695 -22.51 -31.48 5.52
CA CYS A 695 -22.25 -30.15 4.96
C CYS A 695 -20.78 -29.75 5.17
N PRO A 696 -19.82 -30.34 4.44
CA PRO A 696 -18.41 -30.04 4.64
C PRO A 696 -18.09 -28.60 4.25
N VAL A 697 -17.41 -27.87 5.13
CA VAL A 697 -16.95 -26.49 4.91
C VAL A 697 -15.45 -26.40 5.16
N ILE A 698 -14.75 -25.61 4.34
CA ILE A 698 -13.35 -25.21 4.57
C ILE A 698 -13.19 -23.69 4.46
N LEU A 699 -12.28 -23.15 5.26
CA LEU A 699 -11.87 -21.76 5.23
C LEU A 699 -10.48 -21.64 4.60
N VAL A 700 -10.29 -20.69 3.68
CA VAL A 700 -9.00 -20.44 3.03
C VAL A 700 -8.63 -18.98 3.22
N PHE A 701 -7.56 -18.74 3.97
CA PHE A 701 -7.02 -17.42 4.23
C PHE A 701 -5.81 -17.14 3.32
N ALA A 702 -5.70 -15.90 2.85
CA ALA A 702 -4.54 -15.41 2.12
C ALA A 702 -4.40 -13.91 2.33
N GLY A 703 -3.16 -13.41 2.38
CA GLY A 703 -2.93 -11.99 2.52
C GLY A 703 -1.59 -11.67 3.16
N LYS A 704 -1.20 -10.40 3.08
CA LYS A 704 0.05 -9.87 3.65
C LYS A 704 -0.27 -8.81 4.69
N ALA A 705 0.49 -8.74 5.77
CA ALA A 705 0.53 -7.59 6.67
C ALA A 705 1.63 -6.62 6.24
N HIS A 706 1.48 -5.32 6.49
CA HIS A 706 2.58 -4.39 6.21
C HIS A 706 3.75 -4.68 7.18
N PRO A 707 5.03 -4.62 6.76
CA PRO A 707 6.16 -5.00 7.62
C PRO A 707 6.26 -4.17 8.91
N ALA A 708 5.82 -2.91 8.88
CA ALA A 708 5.75 -2.03 10.05
C ALA A 708 4.43 -2.13 10.86
N ASP A 709 3.46 -2.94 10.40
CA ASP A 709 2.14 -3.10 11.04
C ASP A 709 2.12 -4.36 11.90
N ASN A 710 2.67 -4.25 13.11
CA ASN A 710 2.76 -5.39 14.05
C ASN A 710 1.38 -5.97 14.37
N ALA A 711 0.35 -5.14 14.55
CA ALA A 711 -1.00 -5.60 14.83
C ALA A 711 -1.56 -6.45 13.67
N GLY A 712 -1.33 -6.05 12.41
CA GLY A 712 -1.65 -6.86 11.26
C GLY A 712 -0.89 -8.19 11.20
N ILE A 713 0.39 -8.20 11.57
CA ILE A 713 1.23 -9.42 11.64
C ILE A 713 0.70 -10.38 12.72
N ASP A 714 0.31 -9.86 13.88
CA ASP A 714 -0.17 -10.65 15.00
C ASP A 714 -1.54 -11.31 14.69
N ILE A 715 -2.45 -10.58 14.04
CA ILE A 715 -3.72 -11.14 13.54
C ILE A 715 -3.46 -12.27 12.53
N MET A 716 -2.50 -12.08 11.61
CA MET A 716 -2.13 -13.12 10.65
C MET A 716 -1.55 -14.35 11.37
N GLN A 717 -0.67 -14.15 12.35
CA GLN A 717 -0.12 -15.23 13.15
C GLN A 717 -1.21 -16.01 13.90
N GLU A 718 -2.20 -15.32 14.46
CA GLU A 718 -3.38 -15.94 15.07
C GLU A 718 -4.13 -16.85 14.07
N VAL A 719 -4.41 -16.35 12.86
CA VAL A 719 -5.05 -17.14 11.81
C VAL A 719 -4.24 -18.39 11.47
N VAL A 720 -2.91 -18.27 11.34
CA VAL A 720 -2.03 -19.41 11.06
C VAL A 720 -2.06 -20.41 12.22
N ARG A 721 -2.09 -19.97 13.48
CA ARG A 721 -2.22 -20.87 14.63
C ARG A 721 -3.50 -21.72 14.55
N TYR A 722 -4.63 -21.13 14.17
CA TYR A 722 -5.89 -21.87 13.98
C TYR A 722 -5.83 -22.91 12.85
N THR A 723 -4.95 -22.78 11.86
CA THR A 723 -4.74 -23.83 10.84
C THR A 723 -4.11 -25.11 11.41
N CYS A 724 -3.36 -24.98 12.51
CA CYS A 724 -2.68 -26.08 13.19
C CYS A 724 -3.45 -26.60 14.41
N ASP A 725 -4.53 -25.93 14.81
CA ASP A 725 -5.34 -26.34 15.94
C ASP A 725 -6.05 -27.68 15.63
N PRO A 726 -5.89 -28.71 16.47
CA PRO A 726 -6.52 -30.02 16.26
C PRO A 726 -8.05 -29.96 16.07
N ARG A 727 -8.73 -28.98 16.68
CA ARG A 727 -10.19 -28.78 16.52
C ARG A 727 -10.58 -28.46 15.08
N PHE A 728 -9.66 -27.91 14.30
CA PHE A 728 -9.87 -27.43 12.93
C PHE A 728 -9.01 -28.16 11.90
N ALA A 729 -8.44 -29.32 12.26
CA ALA A 729 -7.64 -30.18 11.40
C ALA A 729 -8.30 -30.37 10.02
N GLY A 730 -7.64 -29.86 8.97
CA GLY A 730 -8.11 -29.98 7.59
C GLY A 730 -9.33 -29.14 7.22
N ARG A 731 -9.68 -28.15 8.05
CA ARG A 731 -10.80 -27.24 7.82
C ARG A 731 -10.39 -25.80 7.57
N ILE A 732 -9.22 -25.39 8.06
CA ILE A 732 -8.68 -24.03 7.88
C ILE A 732 -7.33 -24.12 7.19
N PHE A 733 -7.17 -23.36 6.11
CA PHE A 733 -5.95 -23.34 5.29
C PHE A 733 -5.44 -21.91 5.14
N PHE A 734 -4.13 -21.74 5.05
CA PHE A 734 -3.48 -20.46 4.79
C PHE A 734 -2.58 -20.57 3.56
N LEU A 735 -2.77 -19.69 2.58
CA LEU A 735 -1.92 -19.56 1.39
C LEU A 735 -0.92 -18.42 1.58
N GLU A 736 0.36 -18.79 1.70
CA GLU A 736 1.49 -17.87 1.79
C GLU A 736 1.71 -17.09 0.48
N ASP A 737 2.18 -15.85 0.61
CA ASP A 737 2.61 -14.96 -0.47
C ASP A 737 1.52 -14.56 -1.47
N TYR A 738 0.36 -14.16 -0.93
CA TYR A 738 -0.78 -13.66 -1.71
C TYR A 738 -0.36 -12.64 -2.78
N ASN A 739 -0.73 -12.93 -4.03
CA ASN A 739 -0.42 -12.13 -5.22
C ASN A 739 -1.57 -12.25 -6.24
N LEU A 740 -1.40 -11.68 -7.44
CA LEU A 740 -2.42 -11.70 -8.49
C LEU A 740 -2.73 -13.11 -9.02
N ASP A 741 -1.80 -14.06 -8.91
CA ASP A 741 -2.08 -15.43 -9.30
C ASP A 741 -3.01 -16.13 -8.31
N ILE A 742 -2.66 -16.05 -7.02
CA ILE A 742 -3.48 -16.58 -5.93
C ILE A 742 -4.85 -15.87 -5.91
N SER A 743 -4.92 -14.57 -6.20
CA SER A 743 -6.19 -13.85 -6.24
C SER A 743 -7.13 -14.39 -7.31
N ARG A 744 -6.64 -14.58 -8.54
CA ARG A 744 -7.43 -15.14 -9.64
C ARG A 744 -7.90 -16.56 -9.30
N LEU A 745 -7.03 -17.35 -8.68
CA LEU A 745 -7.37 -18.71 -8.26
C LEU A 745 -8.48 -18.73 -7.21
N LEU A 746 -8.39 -17.89 -6.17
CA LEU A 746 -9.38 -17.80 -5.09
C LEU A 746 -10.72 -17.22 -5.55
N VAL A 747 -10.73 -16.27 -6.51
CA VAL A 747 -11.98 -15.72 -7.05
C VAL A 747 -12.73 -16.76 -7.90
N ARG A 748 -11.99 -17.60 -8.63
CA ARG A 748 -12.57 -18.61 -9.54
C ARG A 748 -13.00 -19.88 -8.83
N GLY A 749 -12.18 -20.35 -7.88
CA GLY A 749 -12.40 -21.58 -7.09
C GLY A 749 -13.35 -21.39 -5.92
#